data_AF-A0AAV5PAM8-F1
#
_entry.id   AF-A0AAV5PAM8-F1
#
_cell.length_a   1.000
_cell.length_b   1.000
_cell.length_c   1.000
_cell.angle_alpha   90.00
_cell.angle_beta   90.00
_cell.angle_gamma   90.00
#
_symmetry.space_group_name_H-M   'P 1'
#
loop_
_entity.id
_entity.type
_entity.pdbx_description
1 polymer ?
#
loop_
_entity_poly.entity_id
_entity_poly.type
_entity_poly.pdbx_seq_one_letter_code
_entity_poly.pdbx_strand_id
1 'polypeptide(L)'
;MTAPRTPSGDTPGAGSGDGPHDAARRWLRAHADDLHDGLDLLTAEAGRIDAWGARLADTVLAGGRLLVAGNGGSAAEAQHLTAELVGRFDGERTPLSAISLHAETSSLTAIVNDYGIAEMYARQVAAHGRPGDVLVLLSTSGESENVVAAARRARELGLTTWALTGPRDCALAAACDDVLALRGASTSSVQELHLVVVHALCAALDAHVRHREARAAADLPGAGSADDRPAPAPAPASAAASGPQVVVVGDVLLDRDVDGQVTRFSPDGPVPVVDTLGVRRSPGGAGLTALLAADGASVRLVAPFGDDDAGTELRALLRPHLDVVALPQVGTTRRKTRVRSGGQTVVRVDDGGPARPGDLPERAARAALAGADVVLVSDYGAGTTHAGPVRDALAHAARTGTLVWDPHPRGGAPVPGTALVTPNLAEALDAAEALGVDATPDDPGGLARSLAAAWDVGAVCVTAGDRGAFVARADGEPAYVPATVAHGDPCGAGDRFASTVAVALARGEGLVPAVVAAVASASAWVAAGGAEGYRRRADSPADRTPGAAREHAPDRASGAPTPSGAAQDVPPSDPDGPEAVAARLRAAGGTVVATGGCFDILHAGHVATLEAAARLGDHLVVLLNGDASVRRLKGPQRPVVGQADRARVLAALDCVAAVVVFDEDDPRAALDRLRPDVWAKGGDYTEGTLPEAETVRRHGGRVVVLPYVDGRSTTSILERSGRFAPGVPTLTEETTA
;
A
#
# COMPACT_ATOMS: atom_id res chain seq x y z
N MET A 1 -26.53 93.09 -8.18
CA MET A 1 -25.36 93.97 -8.45
C MET A 1 -24.39 93.71 -7.31
N THR A 2 -23.28 92.98 -7.43
CA THR A 2 -22.19 92.98 -8.42
C THR A 2 -21.55 91.58 -8.46
N ALA A 3 -21.11 91.14 -9.65
CA ALA A 3 -20.41 89.86 -9.92
C ALA A 3 -18.88 89.97 -9.62
N PRO A 4 -18.04 88.97 -9.98
CA PRO A 4 -17.89 87.62 -9.44
C PRO A 4 -16.46 87.38 -8.89
N ARG A 5 -16.24 86.28 -8.15
CA ARG A 5 -14.90 85.79 -7.76
C ARG A 5 -14.71 84.34 -8.26
N THR A 6 -13.68 84.14 -9.07
CA THR A 6 -12.90 82.89 -9.20
C THR A 6 -11.51 83.14 -8.56
N PRO A 7 -10.64 82.15 -8.27
CA PRO A 7 -10.75 80.67 -8.36
C PRO A 7 -10.24 79.94 -7.09
N SER A 8 -10.46 78.62 -6.98
CA SER A 8 -9.44 77.61 -6.61
C SER A 8 -10.13 76.25 -6.40
N GLY A 9 -9.44 75.19 -6.83
CA GLY A 9 -10.03 73.87 -7.05
C GLY A 9 -10.35 73.09 -5.79
N ASP A 10 -11.46 72.35 -5.87
CA ASP A 10 -11.67 71.14 -5.09
C ASP A 10 -11.27 69.94 -5.95
N THR A 11 -10.08 69.43 -5.67
CA THR A 11 -9.76 68.02 -5.93
C THR A 11 -10.56 67.20 -4.93
N PRO A 12 -11.24 66.11 -5.32
CA PRO A 12 -12.02 65.33 -4.38
C PRO A 12 -11.08 64.59 -3.43
N GLY A 13 -11.06 65.04 -2.17
CA GLY A 13 -10.55 64.25 -1.07
C GLY A 13 -11.67 63.41 -0.47
N ALA A 14 -11.52 62.08 -0.50
CA ALA A 14 -11.98 61.15 0.54
C ALA A 14 -11.54 59.74 0.13
N GLY A 15 -10.72 59.12 0.98
CA GLY A 15 -10.18 57.80 0.72
C GLY A 15 -11.19 56.66 0.81
N SER A 16 -10.83 55.54 0.22
CA SER A 16 -10.97 54.24 0.84
C SER A 16 -9.81 53.39 0.34
N GLY A 17 -8.94 53.01 1.27
CA GLY A 17 -7.83 52.11 0.99
C GLY A 17 -8.37 50.71 0.81
N ASP A 18 -8.75 50.35 -0.41
CA ASP A 18 -9.24 49.01 -0.73
C ASP A 18 -8.04 48.15 -1.17
N GLY A 19 -7.24 47.74 -0.20
CA GLY A 19 -6.17 46.76 -0.42
C GLY A 19 -6.75 45.35 -0.62
N PRO A 20 -5.98 44.40 -1.20
CA PRO A 20 -6.42 43.02 -1.45
C PRO A 20 -6.94 42.26 -0.21
N HIS A 21 -6.58 42.71 1.01
CA HIS A 21 -7.10 42.15 2.26
C HIS A 21 -8.59 42.43 2.51
N ASP A 22 -9.18 43.48 1.93
CA ASP A 22 -10.61 43.77 2.07
C ASP A 22 -11.49 43.03 1.05
N ALA A 23 -10.94 42.67 -0.11
CA ALA A 23 -11.64 41.86 -1.11
C ALA A 23 -11.94 40.44 -0.60
N ALA A 24 -10.95 39.78 0.02
CA ALA A 24 -11.12 38.42 0.56
C ALA A 24 -12.15 38.39 1.70
N ARG A 25 -12.13 39.38 2.60
CA ARG A 25 -13.11 39.48 3.70
C ARG A 25 -14.53 39.74 3.21
N ARG A 26 -14.70 40.57 2.17
CA ARG A 26 -16.01 40.78 1.54
C ARG A 26 -16.51 39.51 0.87
N TRP A 27 -15.65 38.82 0.12
CA TRP A 27 -16.01 37.56 -0.52
C TRP A 27 -16.41 36.50 0.51
N LEU A 28 -15.62 36.32 1.58
CA LEU A 28 -15.93 35.36 2.65
C LEU A 28 -17.28 35.63 3.33
N ARG A 29 -17.61 36.90 3.59
CA ARG A 29 -18.91 37.26 4.16
C ARG A 29 -20.06 36.93 3.21
N ALA A 30 -19.95 37.37 1.95
CA ALA A 30 -20.98 37.08 0.95
C ALA A 30 -21.17 35.58 0.70
N HIS A 31 -20.07 34.81 0.70
CA HIS A 31 -20.10 33.36 0.54
C HIS A 31 -20.72 32.67 1.77
N ALA A 32 -20.37 33.10 2.99
CA ALA A 32 -20.96 32.56 4.21
C ALA A 32 -22.47 32.84 4.31
N ASP A 33 -22.91 34.05 3.92
CA ASP A 33 -24.33 34.40 3.89
C ASP A 33 -25.10 33.52 2.87
N ASP A 34 -24.55 33.33 1.67
CA ASP A 34 -25.13 32.48 0.63
C ASP A 34 -25.20 30.99 1.03
N LEU A 35 -24.17 30.48 1.71
CA LEU A 35 -24.20 29.13 2.28
C LEU A 35 -25.23 29.00 3.38
N HIS A 36 -25.39 30.02 4.23
CA HIS A 36 -26.38 29.98 5.32
C HIS A 36 -27.80 29.85 4.77
N ASP A 37 -28.14 30.69 3.77
CA ASP A 37 -29.43 30.62 3.08
C ASP A 37 -29.64 29.25 2.40
N GLY A 38 -28.57 28.72 1.78
CA GLY A 38 -28.59 27.40 1.15
C GLY A 38 -28.78 26.24 2.14
N LEU A 39 -28.18 26.31 3.32
CA LEU A 39 -28.30 25.30 4.38
C LEU A 39 -29.70 25.27 5.00
N ASP A 40 -30.35 26.44 5.10
CA ASP A 40 -31.74 26.52 5.54
C ASP A 40 -32.68 25.82 4.54
N LEU A 41 -32.47 26.02 3.23
CA LEU A 41 -33.20 25.30 2.19
C LEU A 41 -32.93 23.79 2.23
N LEU A 42 -31.68 23.40 2.45
CA LEU A 42 -31.29 21.99 2.57
C LEU A 42 -31.96 21.32 3.77
N THR A 43 -32.08 22.02 4.90
CA THR A 43 -32.74 21.50 6.10
C THR A 43 -34.21 21.15 5.83
N ALA A 44 -34.90 21.93 4.98
CA ALA A 44 -36.27 21.63 4.56
C ALA A 44 -36.39 20.36 3.69
N GLU A 45 -35.30 19.92 3.06
CA GLU A 45 -35.24 18.71 2.23
C GLU A 45 -34.79 17.45 3.01
N ALA A 46 -34.60 17.53 4.33
CA ALA A 46 -34.16 16.41 5.17
C ALA A 46 -35.03 15.14 4.98
N GLY A 47 -36.34 15.31 4.83
CA GLY A 47 -37.25 14.18 4.56
C GLY A 47 -37.01 13.48 3.22
N ARG A 48 -36.58 14.22 2.19
CA ARG A 48 -36.22 13.63 0.89
C ARG A 48 -34.90 12.88 0.99
N ILE A 49 -33.91 13.43 1.69
CA ILE A 49 -32.61 12.79 1.92
C ILE A 49 -32.80 11.48 2.70
N ASP A 50 -33.66 11.48 3.73
CA ASP A 50 -34.02 10.28 4.47
C ASP A 50 -34.66 9.22 3.56
N ALA A 51 -35.60 9.62 2.69
CA ALA A 51 -36.23 8.72 1.73
C ALA A 51 -35.22 8.13 0.72
N TRP A 52 -34.26 8.93 0.25
CA TRP A 52 -33.17 8.45 -0.60
C TRP A 52 -32.27 7.46 0.17
N GLY A 53 -31.91 7.77 1.41
CA GLY A 53 -31.15 6.85 2.28
C GLY A 53 -31.87 5.51 2.48
N ALA A 54 -33.18 5.55 2.76
CA ALA A 54 -34.00 4.36 2.93
C ALA A 54 -34.04 3.49 1.67
N ARG A 55 -34.27 4.10 0.50
CA ARG A 55 -34.34 3.40 -0.79
C ARG A 55 -32.99 2.83 -1.19
N LEU A 56 -31.92 3.58 -0.95
CA LEU A 56 -30.57 3.14 -1.24
C LEU A 56 -30.18 1.95 -0.35
N ALA A 57 -30.55 1.97 0.94
CA ALA A 57 -30.36 0.85 1.85
C ALA A 57 -31.04 -0.43 1.34
N ASP A 58 -32.30 -0.35 0.88
CA ASP A 58 -32.98 -1.51 0.30
C ASP A 58 -32.25 -2.04 -0.93
N THR A 59 -31.76 -1.13 -1.78
CA THR A 59 -31.11 -1.50 -3.04
C THR A 59 -29.80 -2.24 -2.80
N VAL A 60 -28.92 -1.66 -1.98
CA VAL A 60 -27.58 -2.21 -1.72
C VAL A 60 -27.63 -3.48 -0.87
N LEU A 61 -28.56 -3.59 0.09
CA LEU A 61 -28.75 -4.82 0.88
C LEU A 61 -29.37 -5.96 0.05
N ALA A 62 -30.11 -5.64 -1.02
CA ALA A 62 -30.59 -6.62 -1.98
C ALA A 62 -29.53 -7.03 -3.03
N GLY A 63 -28.29 -6.53 -2.92
CA GLY A 63 -27.19 -6.83 -3.85
C GLY A 63 -27.13 -5.93 -5.09
N GLY A 64 -27.94 -4.87 -5.14
CA GLY A 64 -27.82 -3.78 -6.11
C GLY A 64 -26.64 -2.87 -5.79
N ARG A 65 -26.37 -1.89 -6.66
CA ARG A 65 -25.26 -0.94 -6.51
C ARG A 65 -25.70 0.51 -6.70
N LEU A 66 -24.87 1.42 -6.17
CA LEU A 66 -24.92 2.84 -6.48
C LEU A 66 -23.93 3.16 -7.61
N LEU A 67 -24.38 3.87 -8.64
CA LEU A 67 -23.52 4.54 -9.62
C LEU A 67 -23.56 6.05 -9.35
N VAL A 68 -22.45 6.75 -9.48
CA VAL A 68 -22.40 8.21 -9.27
C VAL A 68 -21.58 8.89 -10.36
N ALA A 69 -22.05 10.02 -10.89
CA ALA A 69 -21.31 10.80 -11.88
C ALA A 69 -21.54 12.32 -11.75
N GLY A 70 -20.54 13.09 -12.14
CA GLY A 70 -20.55 14.56 -12.18
C GLY A 70 -19.30 15.07 -12.88
N ASN A 71 -19.25 16.35 -13.24
CA ASN A 71 -18.08 16.96 -13.90
C ASN A 71 -17.32 17.89 -12.93
N GLY A 72 -15.98 17.95 -13.05
CA GLY A 72 -15.15 18.87 -12.26
C GLY A 72 -15.29 18.63 -10.75
N GLY A 73 -15.62 19.67 -9.97
CA GLY A 73 -15.82 19.52 -8.52
C GLY A 73 -16.96 18.56 -8.15
N SER A 74 -18.02 18.47 -8.97
CA SER A 74 -19.09 17.48 -8.79
C SER A 74 -18.61 16.04 -9.06
N ALA A 75 -17.52 15.87 -9.82
CA ALA A 75 -16.84 14.59 -9.94
C ALA A 75 -16.15 14.23 -8.62
N ALA A 76 -15.41 15.18 -8.01
CA ALA A 76 -14.79 14.95 -6.71
C ALA A 76 -15.82 14.55 -5.62
N GLU A 77 -16.97 15.22 -5.58
CA GLU A 77 -18.09 14.86 -4.68
C GLU A 77 -18.68 13.48 -5.00
N ALA A 78 -18.82 13.13 -6.29
CA ALA A 78 -19.23 11.80 -6.71
C ALA A 78 -18.26 10.72 -6.24
N GLN A 79 -16.95 10.99 -6.25
CA GLN A 79 -15.93 10.06 -5.75
C GLN A 79 -16.00 9.97 -4.22
N HIS A 80 -16.16 11.12 -3.55
CA HIS A 80 -16.33 11.20 -2.09
C HIS A 80 -17.50 10.33 -1.64
N LEU A 81 -18.70 10.50 -2.21
CA LEU A 81 -19.88 9.70 -1.88
C LEU A 81 -19.60 8.20 -2.02
N THR A 82 -19.00 7.78 -3.14
CA THR A 82 -18.70 6.35 -3.34
C THR A 82 -17.66 5.81 -2.37
N ALA A 83 -16.68 6.63 -1.96
CA ALA A 83 -15.67 6.25 -0.97
C ALA A 83 -16.28 6.05 0.43
N GLU A 84 -17.22 6.90 0.83
CA GLU A 84 -17.99 6.76 2.08
C GLU A 84 -18.88 5.50 2.09
N LEU A 85 -19.34 5.06 0.90
CA LEU A 85 -20.13 3.84 0.75
C LEU A 85 -19.34 2.54 0.76
N VAL A 86 -18.21 2.52 0.06
CA VAL A 86 -17.33 1.34 -0.01
C VAL A 86 -16.50 1.20 1.29
N GLY A 87 -16.12 2.32 1.88
CA GLY A 87 -15.48 2.40 3.19
C GLY A 87 -16.50 2.57 4.33
N ARG A 88 -16.22 3.52 5.22
CA ARG A 88 -17.08 3.85 6.36
C ARG A 88 -17.34 5.36 6.43
N PHE A 89 -18.58 5.74 6.74
CA PHE A 89 -18.99 7.12 7.01
C PHE A 89 -19.10 7.38 8.52
N ASP A 90 -20.10 6.80 9.21
CA ASP A 90 -20.27 6.94 10.66
C ASP A 90 -20.45 5.57 11.35
N GLY A 91 -19.37 5.06 11.95
CA GLY A 91 -19.32 3.73 12.55
C GLY A 91 -19.01 2.61 11.54
N GLU A 92 -18.96 1.38 12.02
CA GLU A 92 -18.60 0.21 11.20
C GLU A 92 -19.86 -0.42 10.56
N ARG A 93 -19.76 -0.83 9.28
CA ARG A 93 -20.81 -1.52 8.54
C ARG A 93 -20.23 -2.40 7.44
N THR A 94 -21.03 -3.31 6.91
CA THR A 94 -20.67 -4.10 5.73
C THR A 94 -20.39 -3.17 4.54
N PRO A 95 -19.32 -3.38 3.75
CA PRO A 95 -19.02 -2.53 2.59
C PRO A 95 -20.12 -2.61 1.54
N LEU A 96 -20.51 -1.47 0.98
CA LEU A 96 -21.60 -1.37 0.01
C LEU A 96 -21.07 -1.18 -1.42
N SER A 97 -21.77 -1.76 -2.41
CA SER A 97 -21.38 -1.63 -3.81
C SER A 97 -21.69 -0.23 -4.34
N ALA A 98 -20.65 0.57 -4.59
CA ALA A 98 -20.76 1.88 -5.20
C ALA A 98 -19.63 2.13 -6.23
N ILE A 99 -19.93 2.77 -7.37
CA ILE A 99 -18.97 3.03 -8.45
C ILE A 99 -19.07 4.49 -8.90
N SER A 100 -17.94 5.19 -8.90
CA SER A 100 -17.85 6.53 -9.46
C SER A 100 -17.43 6.46 -10.93
N LEU A 101 -18.30 6.92 -11.83
CA LEU A 101 -18.12 6.74 -13.29
C LEU A 101 -17.05 7.65 -13.89
N HIS A 102 -16.38 8.49 -13.10
CA HIS A 102 -15.30 9.35 -13.58
C HIS A 102 -13.91 8.94 -13.07
N ALA A 103 -13.81 7.95 -12.17
CA ALA A 103 -12.56 7.63 -11.49
C ALA A 103 -11.54 6.90 -12.38
N GLU A 104 -12.01 6.17 -13.41
CA GLU A 104 -11.13 5.41 -14.30
C GLU A 104 -10.77 6.24 -15.55
N THR A 105 -9.60 6.85 -15.51
CA THR A 105 -9.16 7.82 -16.52
C THR A 105 -8.92 7.19 -17.90
N SER A 106 -8.54 5.91 -17.97
CA SER A 106 -8.36 5.22 -19.26
C SER A 106 -9.70 5.05 -19.99
N SER A 107 -10.75 4.65 -19.28
CA SER A 107 -12.10 4.47 -19.82
C SER A 107 -12.69 5.81 -20.23
N LEU A 108 -12.54 6.85 -19.39
CA LEU A 108 -12.99 8.19 -19.74
C LEU A 108 -12.36 8.69 -21.04
N THR A 109 -11.03 8.63 -21.14
CA THR A 109 -10.30 9.15 -22.29
C THR A 109 -10.60 8.35 -23.56
N ALA A 110 -10.68 7.02 -23.47
CA ALA A 110 -11.06 6.18 -24.61
C ALA A 110 -12.50 6.44 -25.08
N ILE A 111 -13.46 6.54 -24.14
CA ILE A 111 -14.87 6.77 -24.49
C ILE A 111 -15.06 8.15 -25.13
N VAL A 112 -14.43 9.18 -24.56
CA VAL A 112 -14.49 10.53 -25.12
C VAL A 112 -13.84 10.60 -26.50
N ASN A 113 -12.69 9.93 -26.69
CA ASN A 113 -12.02 9.88 -27.99
C ASN A 113 -12.86 9.19 -29.07
N ASP A 114 -13.47 8.05 -28.74
CA ASP A 114 -14.11 7.17 -29.72
C ASP A 114 -15.60 7.48 -29.95
N TYR A 115 -16.29 7.98 -28.91
CA TYR A 115 -17.75 8.17 -28.90
C TYR A 115 -18.19 9.59 -28.55
N GLY A 116 -17.25 10.47 -28.19
CA GLY A 116 -17.50 11.86 -27.84
C GLY A 116 -17.89 12.09 -26.39
N ILE A 117 -17.86 13.36 -25.97
CA ILE A 117 -18.09 13.78 -24.58
C ILE A 117 -19.46 13.36 -24.04
N ALA A 118 -20.51 13.34 -24.87
CA ALA A 118 -21.86 12.99 -24.43
C ALA A 118 -21.98 11.54 -23.96
N GLU A 119 -21.22 10.60 -24.54
CA GLU A 119 -21.24 9.18 -24.15
C GLU A 119 -20.33 8.86 -22.96
N MET A 120 -19.56 9.84 -22.49
CA MET A 120 -18.57 9.72 -21.40
C MET A 120 -19.10 8.92 -20.20
N TYR A 121 -20.31 9.23 -19.73
CA TYR A 121 -20.96 8.50 -18.64
C TYR A 121 -22.03 7.52 -19.11
N ALA A 122 -22.78 7.85 -20.17
CA ALA A 122 -23.87 7.00 -20.66
C ALA A 122 -23.38 5.59 -21.05
N ARG A 123 -22.20 5.49 -21.68
CA ARG A 123 -21.63 4.20 -22.04
C ARG A 123 -21.22 3.37 -20.82
N GLN A 124 -20.73 4.01 -19.78
CA GLN A 124 -20.38 3.36 -18.52
C GLN A 124 -21.62 2.93 -17.73
N VAL A 125 -22.69 3.74 -17.73
CA VAL A 125 -24.00 3.33 -17.20
C VAL A 125 -24.50 2.07 -17.90
N ALA A 126 -24.36 1.98 -19.23
CA ALA A 126 -24.72 0.78 -19.98
C ALA A 126 -23.86 -0.44 -19.66
N ALA A 127 -22.58 -0.24 -19.33
CA ALA A 127 -21.65 -1.31 -18.99
C ALA A 127 -21.83 -1.83 -17.56
N HIS A 128 -22.17 -0.95 -16.61
CA HIS A 128 -22.13 -1.25 -15.18
C HIS A 128 -23.49 -1.32 -14.50
N GLY A 129 -24.49 -0.63 -15.04
CA GLY A 129 -25.84 -0.54 -14.48
C GLY A 129 -26.67 -1.79 -14.76
N ARG A 130 -27.47 -2.18 -13.77
CA ARG A 130 -28.48 -3.25 -13.87
C ARG A 130 -29.85 -2.72 -13.45
N PRO A 131 -30.95 -3.33 -13.91
CA PRO A 131 -32.29 -2.97 -13.45
C PRO A 131 -32.39 -3.03 -11.92
N GLY A 132 -32.92 -1.97 -11.31
CA GLY A 132 -33.03 -1.84 -9.85
C GLY A 132 -31.84 -1.17 -9.15
N ASP A 133 -30.72 -0.93 -9.84
CA ASP A 133 -29.61 -0.12 -9.29
C ASP A 133 -30.02 1.37 -9.20
N VAL A 134 -29.25 2.14 -8.42
CA VAL A 134 -29.45 3.60 -8.28
C VAL A 134 -28.32 4.35 -8.99
N LEU A 135 -28.65 5.41 -9.72
CA LEU A 135 -27.70 6.36 -10.30
C LEU A 135 -27.91 7.76 -9.69
N VAL A 136 -26.88 8.33 -9.07
CA VAL A 136 -26.87 9.71 -8.57
C VAL A 136 -26.02 10.59 -9.49
N LEU A 137 -26.58 11.72 -9.92
CA LEU A 137 -25.95 12.65 -10.87
C LEU A 137 -25.80 14.03 -10.26
N LEU A 138 -24.58 14.56 -10.25
CA LEU A 138 -24.26 15.86 -9.66
C LEU A 138 -23.92 16.86 -10.76
N SER A 139 -24.64 17.98 -10.81
CA SER A 139 -24.36 19.07 -11.73
C SER A 139 -24.89 20.40 -11.20
N THR A 140 -23.99 21.33 -10.89
CA THR A 140 -24.39 22.66 -10.41
C THR A 140 -25.25 23.43 -11.41
N SER A 141 -25.04 23.27 -12.72
CA SER A 141 -25.87 23.88 -13.76
C SER A 141 -27.11 23.06 -14.13
N GLY A 142 -27.02 21.73 -14.03
CA GLY A 142 -28.07 20.81 -14.50
C GLY A 142 -28.14 20.66 -16.03
N GLU A 143 -27.20 21.25 -16.77
CA GLU A 143 -27.23 21.33 -18.25
C GLU A 143 -26.10 20.52 -18.93
N SER A 144 -25.28 19.82 -18.15
CA SER A 144 -24.16 19.03 -18.71
C SER A 144 -24.67 17.87 -19.57
N GLU A 145 -24.47 17.96 -20.90
CA GLU A 145 -25.01 16.98 -21.86
C GLU A 145 -24.61 15.53 -21.55
N ASN A 146 -23.37 15.30 -21.12
CA ASN A 146 -22.86 13.98 -20.75
C ASN A 146 -23.52 13.39 -19.50
N VAL A 147 -23.88 14.24 -18.53
CA VAL A 147 -24.61 13.85 -17.31
C VAL A 147 -26.09 13.59 -17.64
N VAL A 148 -26.70 14.43 -18.48
CA VAL A 148 -28.09 14.22 -18.95
C VAL A 148 -28.22 12.95 -19.79
N ALA A 149 -27.24 12.64 -20.65
CA ALA A 149 -27.19 11.40 -21.43
C ALA A 149 -27.11 10.16 -20.52
N ALA A 150 -26.35 10.24 -19.42
CA ALA A 150 -26.29 9.17 -18.41
C ALA A 150 -27.64 8.93 -17.73
N ALA A 151 -28.37 9.99 -17.36
CA ALA A 151 -29.72 9.88 -16.79
C ALA A 151 -30.68 9.14 -17.74
N ARG A 152 -30.68 9.54 -19.02
CA ARG A 152 -31.53 8.92 -20.05
C ARG A 152 -31.20 7.43 -20.22
N ARG A 153 -29.91 7.09 -20.33
CA ARG A 153 -29.47 5.70 -20.46
C ARG A 153 -29.82 4.86 -19.23
N ALA A 154 -29.71 5.42 -18.04
CA ALA A 154 -30.08 4.74 -16.80
C ALA A 154 -31.58 4.41 -16.76
N ARG A 155 -32.43 5.36 -17.17
CA ARG A 155 -33.87 5.14 -17.27
C ARG A 155 -34.22 4.05 -18.29
N GLU A 156 -33.54 4.01 -19.44
CA GLU A 156 -33.70 2.93 -20.44
C GLU A 156 -33.37 1.54 -19.87
N LEU A 157 -32.41 1.48 -18.94
CA LEU A 157 -31.94 0.24 -18.31
C LEU A 157 -32.69 -0.10 -17.01
N GLY A 158 -33.65 0.70 -16.59
CA GLY A 158 -34.46 0.47 -15.39
C GLY A 158 -33.74 0.78 -14.08
N LEU A 159 -32.77 1.69 -14.08
CA LEU A 159 -32.16 2.24 -12.87
C LEU A 159 -33.03 3.36 -12.29
N THR A 160 -33.03 3.50 -10.98
CA THR A 160 -33.60 4.69 -10.31
C THR A 160 -32.60 5.84 -10.40
N THR A 161 -33.04 7.01 -10.86
CA THR A 161 -32.17 8.15 -11.15
C THR A 161 -32.44 9.34 -10.24
N TRP A 162 -31.40 9.83 -9.58
CA TRP A 162 -31.44 10.98 -8.67
C TRP A 162 -30.49 12.08 -9.15
N ALA A 163 -30.88 13.34 -9.00
CA ALA A 163 -30.01 14.47 -9.33
C ALA A 163 -29.81 15.45 -8.17
N LEU A 164 -28.57 15.90 -8.01
CA LEU A 164 -28.22 17.10 -7.25
C LEU A 164 -27.95 18.23 -8.24
N THR A 165 -28.77 19.27 -8.21
CA THR A 165 -28.65 20.42 -9.12
C THR A 165 -28.63 21.75 -8.38
N GLY A 166 -28.16 22.80 -9.05
CA GLY A 166 -28.40 24.18 -8.60
C GLY A 166 -29.85 24.59 -8.88
N PRO A 167 -30.24 24.72 -10.15
CA PRO A 167 -31.63 25.03 -10.53
C PRO A 167 -32.51 23.76 -10.58
N ARG A 168 -33.79 23.92 -10.21
CA ARG A 168 -34.80 22.85 -10.34
C ARG A 168 -35.29 22.70 -11.79
N ASP A 169 -35.43 23.80 -12.51
CA ASP A 169 -35.88 23.82 -13.89
C ASP A 169 -34.67 23.67 -14.84
N CYS A 170 -34.17 22.44 -14.99
CA CYS A 170 -33.03 22.13 -15.87
C CYS A 170 -33.17 20.79 -16.58
N ALA A 171 -32.36 20.58 -17.61
CA ALA A 171 -32.40 19.37 -18.44
C ALA A 171 -32.17 18.08 -17.64
N LEU A 172 -31.23 18.10 -16.68
CA LEU A 172 -30.95 16.95 -15.82
C LEU A 172 -32.11 16.62 -14.88
N ALA A 173 -32.75 17.65 -14.30
CA ALA A 173 -33.88 17.46 -13.41
C ALA A 173 -35.07 16.79 -14.13
N ALA A 174 -35.33 17.16 -15.38
CA ALA A 174 -36.36 16.53 -16.21
C ALA A 174 -36.02 15.08 -16.62
N ALA A 175 -34.72 14.73 -16.64
CA ALA A 175 -34.24 13.41 -17.03
C ALA A 175 -34.15 12.41 -15.88
N CYS A 176 -34.20 12.87 -14.61
CA CYS A 176 -34.13 12.02 -13.42
C CYS A 176 -35.51 11.75 -12.81
N ASP A 177 -35.61 10.74 -11.94
CA ASP A 177 -36.83 10.35 -11.24
C ASP A 177 -37.07 11.19 -9.98
N ASP A 178 -36.00 11.65 -9.34
CA ASP A 178 -36.08 12.60 -8.23
C ASP A 178 -34.89 13.59 -8.21
N VAL A 179 -35.10 14.78 -7.64
CA VAL A 179 -34.16 15.90 -7.72
C VAL A 179 -34.14 16.72 -6.43
N LEU A 180 -32.93 16.90 -5.89
CA LEU A 180 -32.58 17.91 -4.89
C LEU A 180 -31.95 19.12 -5.58
N ALA A 181 -32.69 20.22 -5.65
CA ALA A 181 -32.25 21.46 -6.27
C ALA A 181 -31.93 22.49 -5.19
N LEU A 182 -30.64 22.82 -5.05
CA LEU A 182 -30.11 23.71 -4.02
C LEU A 182 -29.54 24.95 -4.68
N ARG A 183 -30.28 26.06 -4.63
CA ARG A 183 -29.86 27.32 -5.25
C ARG A 183 -28.85 28.01 -4.35
N GLY A 184 -27.71 28.36 -4.91
CA GLY A 184 -26.76 29.32 -4.36
C GLY A 184 -26.54 30.47 -5.34
N ALA A 185 -26.08 31.61 -4.84
CA ALA A 185 -25.67 32.76 -5.64
C ALA A 185 -24.39 32.47 -6.45
N SER A 186 -23.61 31.46 -6.07
CA SER A 186 -22.42 31.02 -6.78
C SER A 186 -22.35 29.50 -7.00
N THR A 187 -21.61 29.07 -8.03
CA THR A 187 -21.32 27.65 -8.28
C THR A 187 -20.62 26.99 -7.09
N SER A 188 -19.71 27.70 -6.43
CA SER A 188 -18.97 27.18 -5.27
C SER A 188 -19.91 26.88 -4.10
N SER A 189 -20.89 27.74 -3.85
CA SER A 189 -21.90 27.53 -2.80
C SER A 189 -22.76 26.30 -3.11
N VAL A 190 -23.16 26.11 -4.37
CA VAL A 190 -23.93 24.92 -4.79
C VAL A 190 -23.11 23.64 -4.58
N GLN A 191 -21.82 23.65 -4.90
CA GLN A 191 -20.92 22.50 -4.67
C GLN A 191 -20.77 22.17 -3.18
N GLU A 192 -20.54 23.18 -2.35
CA GLU A 192 -20.45 22.98 -0.89
C GLU A 192 -21.76 22.44 -0.30
N LEU A 193 -22.91 22.91 -0.79
CA LEU A 193 -24.22 22.36 -0.40
C LEU A 193 -24.41 20.91 -0.89
N HIS A 194 -23.96 20.57 -2.10
CA HIS A 194 -23.98 19.18 -2.61
C HIS A 194 -23.12 18.26 -1.74
N LEU A 195 -21.96 18.73 -1.26
CA LEU A 195 -21.13 17.97 -0.31
C LEU A 195 -21.86 17.71 1.01
N VAL A 196 -22.61 18.69 1.53
CA VAL A 196 -23.44 18.48 2.74
C VAL A 196 -24.54 17.45 2.48
N VAL A 197 -25.18 17.46 1.30
CA VAL A 197 -26.13 16.41 0.90
C VAL A 197 -25.48 15.04 0.85
N VAL A 198 -24.26 14.93 0.33
CA VAL A 198 -23.50 13.67 0.28
C VAL A 198 -23.33 13.09 1.69
N HIS A 199 -22.90 13.90 2.66
CA HIS A 199 -22.76 13.44 4.05
C HIS A 199 -24.12 13.12 4.69
N ALA A 200 -25.15 13.93 4.44
CA ALA A 200 -26.48 13.68 4.98
C ALA A 200 -27.10 12.39 4.41
N LEU A 201 -26.87 12.09 3.13
CA LEU A 201 -27.29 10.85 2.49
C LEU A 201 -26.58 9.64 3.08
N CYS A 202 -25.27 9.72 3.33
CA CYS A 202 -24.54 8.66 4.03
C CYS A 202 -25.08 8.43 5.44
N ALA A 203 -25.34 9.50 6.20
CA ALA A 203 -25.91 9.40 7.55
C ALA A 203 -27.28 8.70 7.54
N ALA A 204 -28.16 9.11 6.62
CA ALA A 204 -29.48 8.51 6.45
C ALA A 204 -29.37 7.03 6.07
N LEU A 205 -28.55 6.71 5.05
CA LEU A 205 -28.29 5.34 4.62
C LEU A 205 -27.82 4.46 5.79
N ASP A 206 -26.87 4.93 6.59
CA ASP A 206 -26.32 4.17 7.72
C ASP A 206 -27.36 3.91 8.81
N ALA A 207 -28.20 4.90 9.12
CA ALA A 207 -29.30 4.71 10.06
C ALA A 207 -30.27 3.62 9.56
N HIS A 208 -30.57 3.64 8.26
CA HIS A 208 -31.48 2.71 7.60
C HIS A 208 -30.92 1.28 7.46
N VAL A 209 -29.62 1.13 7.20
CA VAL A 209 -28.93 -0.17 7.19
C VAL A 209 -28.90 -0.76 8.60
N ARG A 210 -28.43 0.01 9.59
CA ARG A 210 -28.37 -0.44 10.99
C ARG A 210 -29.74 -0.87 11.53
N HIS A 211 -30.79 -0.11 11.19
CA HIS A 211 -32.15 -0.47 11.59
C HIS A 211 -32.62 -1.80 10.98
N ARG A 212 -32.32 -2.06 9.70
CA ARG A 212 -32.71 -3.31 9.01
C ARG A 212 -31.92 -4.52 9.52
N GLU A 213 -30.62 -4.36 9.73
CA GLU A 213 -29.77 -5.42 10.29
C GLU A 213 -30.21 -5.79 11.72
N ALA A 214 -30.52 -4.78 12.55
CA ALA A 214 -31.04 -5.01 13.91
C ALA A 214 -32.39 -5.75 13.90
N ARG A 215 -33.28 -5.43 12.95
CA ARG A 215 -34.56 -6.15 12.78
C ARG A 215 -34.35 -7.58 12.27
N ALA A 216 -33.47 -7.78 11.29
CA ALA A 216 -33.13 -9.11 10.78
C ALA A 216 -32.52 -10.01 11.88
N ALA A 217 -31.72 -9.43 12.79
CA ALA A 217 -31.18 -10.13 13.95
C ALA A 217 -32.25 -10.48 15.00
N ALA A 218 -33.28 -9.64 15.16
CA ALA A 218 -34.41 -9.89 16.07
C ALA A 218 -35.41 -10.93 15.54
N ASP A 219 -35.52 -11.08 14.21
CA ASP A 219 -36.42 -12.02 13.54
C ASP A 219 -35.84 -13.45 13.42
N LEU A 220 -34.61 -13.69 13.90
CA LEU A 220 -34.03 -15.04 14.03
C LEU A 220 -34.71 -15.83 15.16
N PRO A 221 -35.36 -16.98 14.90
CA PRO A 221 -36.06 -17.72 15.94
C PRO A 221 -35.08 -18.50 16.82
N GLY A 222 -34.80 -17.99 18.02
CA GLY A 222 -34.21 -18.81 19.09
C GLY A 222 -33.30 -18.09 20.09
N ALA A 223 -33.87 -17.28 20.98
CA ALA A 223 -33.33 -17.08 22.33
C ALA A 223 -34.43 -16.50 23.23
N GLY A 224 -35.04 -17.37 24.03
CA GLY A 224 -36.05 -17.00 25.02
C GLY A 224 -35.47 -16.12 26.12
N SER A 225 -36.33 -15.22 26.61
CA SER A 225 -36.15 -14.28 27.70
C SER A 225 -35.46 -14.87 28.95
N ALA A 226 -34.47 -14.15 29.46
CA ALA A 226 -34.01 -14.27 30.84
C ALA A 226 -33.82 -12.85 31.42
N ASP A 227 -34.94 -12.28 31.86
CA ASP A 227 -34.95 -11.27 32.92
C ASP A 227 -34.65 -12.00 34.24
N ASP A 228 -33.95 -11.31 35.13
CA ASP A 228 -33.66 -11.65 36.55
C ASP A 228 -32.26 -12.24 36.93
N ARG A 229 -31.44 -11.33 37.52
CA ARG A 229 -30.29 -11.48 38.47
C ARG A 229 -28.83 -11.43 37.93
N PRO A 230 -27.82 -11.11 38.78
CA PRO A 230 -27.43 -9.81 39.34
C PRO A 230 -25.97 -9.44 38.95
N ALA A 231 -25.49 -8.25 39.35
CA ALA A 231 -24.21 -7.64 38.94
C ALA A 231 -22.97 -8.59 38.91
N PRO A 232 -22.12 -8.54 37.86
CA PRO A 232 -21.02 -9.49 37.72
C PRO A 232 -19.77 -9.10 38.52
N ALA A 233 -19.22 -10.10 39.20
CA ALA A 233 -17.85 -10.17 39.72
C ALA A 233 -16.84 -10.39 38.56
N PRO A 234 -15.51 -10.25 38.78
CA PRO A 234 -14.55 -10.04 37.70
C PRO A 234 -14.46 -11.24 36.75
N ALA A 235 -14.46 -10.96 35.45
CA ALA A 235 -14.52 -11.96 34.39
C ALA A 235 -13.22 -12.80 34.29
N PRO A 236 -13.32 -14.13 34.10
CA PRO A 236 -12.21 -14.96 33.62
C PRO A 236 -12.08 -14.84 32.09
N ALA A 237 -10.87 -15.13 31.60
CA ALA A 237 -10.40 -14.90 30.25
C ALA A 237 -11.07 -15.75 29.14
N SER A 238 -11.07 -15.16 27.93
CA SER A 238 -10.99 -15.79 26.61
C SER A 238 -12.24 -16.49 26.03
N ALA A 239 -12.96 -15.75 25.18
CA ALA A 239 -13.60 -16.31 23.99
C ALA A 239 -12.70 -15.96 22.78
N ALA A 240 -12.25 -16.99 22.06
CA ALA A 240 -11.22 -16.93 21.04
C ALA A 240 -11.53 -15.96 19.89
N ALA A 241 -10.55 -15.11 19.55
CA ALA A 241 -10.53 -14.35 18.31
C ALA A 241 -10.21 -15.31 17.13
N SER A 242 -10.93 -15.17 16.01
CA SER A 242 -10.90 -16.05 14.84
C SER A 242 -9.68 -15.86 13.92
N GLY A 243 -8.52 -15.47 14.45
CA GLY A 243 -7.27 -15.25 13.71
C GLY A 243 -6.14 -16.21 14.11
N PRO A 244 -5.06 -16.31 13.31
CA PRO A 244 -3.91 -17.16 13.64
C PRO A 244 -3.28 -16.74 14.98
N GLN A 245 -2.66 -17.69 15.67
CA GLN A 245 -1.95 -17.48 16.93
C GLN A 245 -0.46 -17.23 16.66
N VAL A 246 0.00 -16.01 16.94
CA VAL A 246 1.42 -15.63 16.81
C VAL A 246 2.03 -15.44 18.19
N VAL A 247 3.16 -16.10 18.45
CA VAL A 247 3.94 -15.86 19.67
C VAL A 247 5.15 -15.02 19.32
N VAL A 248 5.24 -13.81 19.87
CA VAL A 248 6.41 -12.93 19.74
C VAL A 248 7.32 -13.13 20.94
N VAL A 249 8.61 -13.39 20.71
CA VAL A 249 9.63 -13.56 21.74
C VAL A 249 10.73 -12.52 21.51
N GLY A 250 11.06 -11.72 22.52
CA GLY A 250 12.12 -10.74 22.32
C GLY A 250 12.27 -9.70 23.43
N ASP A 251 13.12 -8.71 23.17
CA ASP A 251 13.42 -7.67 24.15
C ASP A 251 12.47 -6.48 23.98
N VAL A 252 11.87 -6.05 25.09
CA VAL A 252 11.02 -4.85 25.12
C VAL A 252 11.80 -3.64 25.64
N LEU A 253 11.44 -2.47 25.14
CA LEU A 253 11.95 -1.19 25.64
C LEU A 253 10.84 -0.14 25.62
N LEU A 254 10.95 0.87 26.48
CA LEU A 254 10.01 1.98 26.52
C LEU A 254 10.53 3.13 25.67
N ASP A 255 9.87 3.38 24.53
CA ASP A 255 10.07 4.61 23.77
C ASP A 255 9.35 5.75 24.48
N ARG A 256 10.05 6.88 24.65
CA ARG A 256 9.52 8.09 25.28
C ARG A 256 9.85 9.32 24.45
N ASP A 257 8.84 9.98 23.90
CA ASP A 257 9.02 11.19 23.09
C ASP A 257 8.57 12.41 23.91
N VAL A 258 9.52 13.30 24.21
CA VAL A 258 9.32 14.54 24.96
C VAL A 258 9.27 15.69 23.97
N ASP A 259 8.07 16.20 23.67
CA ASP A 259 7.92 17.38 22.84
C ASP A 259 8.01 18.63 23.69
N GLY A 260 8.78 19.61 23.21
CA GLY A 260 8.92 20.89 23.84
C GLY A 260 9.22 22.02 22.85
N GLN A 261 9.55 23.18 23.39
CA GLN A 261 10.07 24.31 22.62
C GLN A 261 11.39 24.79 23.21
N VAL A 262 12.34 25.09 22.33
CA VAL A 262 13.59 25.77 22.69
C VAL A 262 13.43 27.26 22.42
N THR A 263 13.32 28.05 23.49
CA THR A 263 13.18 29.51 23.42
C THR A 263 14.41 30.25 23.96
N ARG A 264 15.28 29.56 24.72
CA ARG A 264 16.45 30.13 25.38
C ARG A 264 17.58 29.12 25.53
N PHE A 265 18.78 29.64 25.80
CA PHE A 265 19.91 28.86 26.30
C PHE A 265 19.99 28.92 27.82
N SER A 266 20.61 27.89 28.42
CA SER A 266 20.80 27.82 29.88
C SER A 266 21.79 28.89 30.35
N PRO A 267 21.57 29.54 31.50
CA PRO A 267 22.58 30.39 32.13
C PRO A 267 23.79 29.59 32.65
N ASP A 268 23.64 28.28 32.84
CA ASP A 268 24.66 27.39 33.40
C ASP A 268 25.62 26.82 32.34
N GLY A 269 25.38 27.09 31.04
CA GLY A 269 26.23 26.67 29.93
C GLY A 269 25.56 26.82 28.56
N PRO A 270 26.30 26.70 27.44
CA PRO A 270 25.79 26.91 26.09
C PRO A 270 24.93 25.73 25.59
N VAL A 271 23.91 25.36 26.37
CA VAL A 271 22.98 24.26 26.07
C VAL A 271 21.56 24.81 25.93
N PRO A 272 20.79 24.33 24.95
CA PRO A 272 19.40 24.76 24.79
C PRO A 272 18.55 24.27 25.97
N VAL A 273 17.61 25.10 26.42
CA VAL A 273 16.60 24.69 27.40
C VAL A 273 15.33 24.30 26.66
N VAL A 274 14.86 23.08 26.87
CA VAL A 274 13.62 22.57 26.29
C VAL A 274 12.50 22.70 27.33
N ASP A 275 11.56 23.62 27.09
CA ASP A 275 10.34 23.70 27.90
C ASP A 275 9.37 22.61 27.40
N THR A 276 9.09 21.61 28.24
CA THR A 276 8.30 20.43 27.86
C THR A 276 6.82 20.79 27.72
N LEU A 277 6.24 20.47 26.57
CA LEU A 277 4.83 20.62 26.25
C LEU A 277 4.05 19.30 26.43
N GLY A 278 4.69 18.17 26.18
CA GLY A 278 4.05 16.85 26.27
C GLY A 278 5.07 15.72 26.33
N VAL A 279 4.64 14.58 26.88
CA VAL A 279 5.43 13.36 26.95
C VAL A 279 4.58 12.20 26.47
N ARG A 280 4.92 11.66 25.31
CA ARG A 280 4.33 10.42 24.78
C ARG A 280 5.18 9.22 25.20
N ARG A 281 4.51 8.10 25.44
CA ARG A 281 5.16 6.81 25.71
C ARG A 281 4.56 5.76 24.80
N SER A 282 5.41 4.85 24.33
CA SER A 282 4.99 3.73 23.51
C SER A 282 5.89 2.53 23.74
N PRO A 283 5.37 1.30 23.59
CA PRO A 283 6.23 0.13 23.53
C PRO A 283 7.13 0.19 22.29
N GLY A 284 8.40 -0.15 22.47
CA GLY A 284 9.38 -0.36 21.41
C GLY A 284 9.96 -1.78 21.48
N GLY A 285 10.84 -2.10 20.54
CA GLY A 285 11.42 -3.43 20.46
C GLY A 285 10.37 -4.48 20.09
N ALA A 286 10.49 -5.67 20.68
CA ALA A 286 9.50 -6.74 20.54
C ALA A 286 8.08 -6.34 20.94
N GLY A 287 7.92 -5.29 21.76
CA GLY A 287 6.62 -4.75 22.14
C GLY A 287 5.91 -4.05 20.97
N LEU A 288 6.64 -3.29 20.15
CA LEU A 288 6.09 -2.70 18.93
C LEU A 288 5.76 -3.79 17.91
N THR A 289 6.69 -4.73 17.69
CA THR A 289 6.50 -5.86 16.78
C THR A 289 5.25 -6.68 17.12
N ALA A 290 5.01 -6.94 18.40
CA ALA A 290 3.82 -7.64 18.86
C ALA A 290 2.52 -6.85 18.63
N LEU A 291 2.53 -5.53 18.84
CA LEU A 291 1.39 -4.67 18.52
C LEU A 291 1.09 -4.65 17.01
N LEU A 292 2.12 -4.62 16.17
CA LEU A 292 1.95 -4.67 14.70
C LEU A 292 1.42 -6.03 14.23
N ALA A 293 1.86 -7.13 14.84
CA ALA A 293 1.32 -8.46 14.53
C ALA A 293 -0.15 -8.61 14.96
N ALA A 294 -0.57 -7.89 16.01
CA ALA A 294 -1.94 -7.93 16.52
C ALA A 294 -2.98 -7.30 15.57
N ASP A 295 -2.54 -6.54 14.55
CA ASP A 295 -3.42 -6.06 13.48
C ASP A 295 -4.09 -7.20 12.70
N GLY A 296 -3.49 -8.40 12.68
CA GLY A 296 -3.96 -9.53 11.86
C GLY A 296 -3.95 -10.90 12.54
N ALA A 297 -3.61 -10.96 13.83
CA ALA A 297 -3.44 -12.20 14.58
C ALA A 297 -3.77 -12.02 16.08
N SER A 298 -4.06 -13.12 16.77
CA SER A 298 -4.00 -13.14 18.23
C SER A 298 -2.55 -13.28 18.64
N VAL A 299 -2.06 -12.37 19.50
CA VAL A 299 -0.64 -12.30 19.83
C VAL A 299 -0.38 -12.57 21.30
N ARG A 300 0.56 -13.48 21.56
CA ARG A 300 1.22 -13.63 22.86
C ARG A 300 2.63 -13.07 22.79
N LEU A 301 2.98 -12.19 23.73
CA LEU A 301 4.32 -11.64 23.88
C LEU A 301 5.05 -12.31 25.06
N VAL A 302 6.22 -12.88 24.80
CA VAL A 302 7.14 -13.44 25.81
C VAL A 302 8.37 -12.54 25.87
N ALA A 303 8.51 -11.76 26.94
CA ALA A 303 9.56 -10.74 27.05
C ALA A 303 9.95 -10.44 28.50
N PRO A 304 11.19 -9.98 28.76
CA PRO A 304 11.61 -9.54 30.09
C PRO A 304 11.01 -8.19 30.47
N PHE A 305 10.55 -8.07 31.72
CA PHE A 305 10.07 -6.80 32.27
C PHE A 305 10.76 -6.50 33.59
N GLY A 306 11.34 -5.30 33.71
CA GLY A 306 11.92 -4.82 34.96
C GLY A 306 10.85 -4.58 36.03
N ASP A 307 11.25 -4.73 37.30
CA ASP A 307 10.43 -4.33 38.45
C ASP A 307 10.68 -2.85 38.78
N ASP A 308 10.38 -1.99 37.81
CA ASP A 308 10.51 -0.54 37.88
C ASP A 308 9.30 0.16 37.22
N ASP A 309 9.25 1.49 37.34
CA ASP A 309 8.14 2.29 36.80
C ASP A 309 7.99 2.09 35.29
N ALA A 310 9.11 2.02 34.57
CA ALA A 310 9.12 1.83 33.12
C ALA A 310 8.61 0.43 32.71
N GLY A 311 8.98 -0.62 33.45
CA GLY A 311 8.48 -1.98 33.24
C GLY A 311 7.01 -2.13 33.62
N THR A 312 6.55 -1.38 34.61
CA THR A 312 5.12 -1.29 34.96
C THR A 312 4.32 -0.58 33.87
N GLU A 313 4.84 0.55 33.37
CA GLU A 313 4.23 1.34 32.29
C GLU A 313 4.15 0.54 30.98
N LEU A 314 5.23 -0.16 30.58
CA LEU A 314 5.21 -1.06 29.43
C LEU A 314 4.12 -2.12 29.53
N ARG A 315 3.99 -2.78 30.69
CA ARG A 315 2.96 -3.80 30.91
C ARG A 315 1.56 -3.22 30.80
N ALA A 316 1.35 -1.99 31.29
CA ALA A 316 0.06 -1.30 31.18
C ALA A 316 -0.28 -0.94 29.72
N LEU A 317 0.70 -0.57 28.91
CA LEU A 317 0.53 -0.26 27.48
C LEU A 317 0.26 -1.53 26.63
N LEU A 318 0.80 -2.68 27.01
CA LEU A 318 0.74 -3.91 26.19
C LEU A 318 -0.45 -4.82 26.52
N ARG A 319 -0.78 -5.00 27.81
CA ARG A 319 -1.83 -5.94 28.27
C ARG A 319 -3.24 -5.73 27.68
N PRO A 320 -3.68 -4.50 27.34
CA PRO A 320 -4.99 -4.32 26.70
C PRO A 320 -5.09 -4.94 25.31
N HIS A 321 -3.95 -5.19 24.66
CA HIS A 321 -3.87 -5.62 23.27
C HIS A 321 -3.32 -7.04 23.09
N LEU A 322 -2.56 -7.55 24.07
CA LEU A 322 -1.75 -8.76 23.93
C LEU A 322 -1.87 -9.67 25.16
N ASP A 323 -1.73 -10.99 24.95
CA ASP A 323 -1.42 -11.93 26.04
C ASP A 323 0.07 -11.77 26.41
N VAL A 324 0.39 -11.41 27.67
CA VAL A 324 1.77 -11.10 28.07
C VAL A 324 2.30 -12.13 29.05
N VAL A 325 3.31 -12.88 28.63
CA VAL A 325 4.13 -13.76 29.48
C VAL A 325 5.40 -13.03 29.86
N ALA A 326 5.43 -12.48 31.08
CA ALA A 326 6.57 -11.73 31.57
C ALA A 326 7.70 -12.66 32.05
N LEU A 327 8.90 -12.51 31.47
CA LEU A 327 10.12 -13.06 32.01
C LEU A 327 10.60 -12.18 33.17
N PRO A 328 11.16 -12.75 34.25
CA PRO A 328 11.89 -11.97 35.24
C PRO A 328 13.01 -11.18 34.56
N GLN A 329 13.40 -10.04 35.12
CA GLN A 329 14.53 -9.27 34.61
C GLN A 329 15.39 -8.81 35.78
N VAL A 330 16.70 -8.98 35.65
CA VAL A 330 17.70 -8.36 36.52
C VAL A 330 18.15 -7.05 35.89
N GLY A 331 18.08 -5.96 36.66
CA GLY A 331 18.35 -4.61 36.18
C GLY A 331 17.09 -3.88 35.70
N THR A 332 17.27 -2.63 35.28
CA THR A 332 16.17 -1.73 34.93
C THR A 332 15.73 -1.88 33.48
N THR A 333 14.46 -1.62 33.23
CA THR A 333 13.84 -1.59 31.89
C THR A 333 14.53 -0.52 31.03
N ARG A 334 14.92 -0.89 29.80
CA ARG A 334 15.54 0.07 28.87
C ARG A 334 14.53 1.11 28.42
N ARG A 335 14.97 2.37 28.41
CA ARG A 335 14.22 3.53 27.95
C ARG A 335 14.98 4.22 26.84
N LYS A 336 14.26 4.59 25.78
CA LYS A 336 14.75 5.38 24.66
C LYS A 336 13.99 6.69 24.64
N THR A 337 14.58 7.72 25.24
CA THR A 337 13.95 9.05 25.34
C THR A 337 14.44 9.95 24.21
N ARG A 338 13.53 10.46 23.37
CA ARG A 338 13.84 11.49 22.36
C ARG A 338 13.25 12.82 22.82
N VAL A 339 14.09 13.84 22.94
CA VAL A 339 13.65 15.21 23.25
C VAL A 339 13.57 15.99 21.96
N ARG A 340 12.41 16.62 21.70
CA ARG A 340 12.06 17.22 20.41
C ARG A 340 11.63 18.68 20.56
N SER A 341 11.96 19.51 19.57
CA SER A 341 11.51 20.90 19.46
C SER A 341 11.22 21.24 18.01
N GLY A 342 10.04 21.81 17.73
CA GLY A 342 9.65 22.19 16.36
C GLY A 342 9.66 21.02 15.36
N GLY A 343 9.36 19.80 15.81
CA GLY A 343 9.41 18.59 14.97
C GLY A 343 10.81 17.99 14.74
N GLN A 344 11.87 18.60 15.29
CA GLN A 344 13.25 18.09 15.21
C GLN A 344 13.69 17.47 16.54
N THR A 345 14.40 16.35 16.48
CA THR A 345 15.03 15.76 17.68
C THR A 345 16.28 16.55 18.06
N VAL A 346 16.29 17.08 19.29
CA VAL A 346 17.40 17.84 19.87
C VAL A 346 18.42 16.89 20.50
N VAL A 347 17.95 15.94 21.30
CA VAL A 347 18.79 14.95 21.97
C VAL A 347 18.06 13.63 22.12
N ARG A 348 18.81 12.52 22.07
CA ARG A 348 18.35 11.19 22.48
C ARG A 348 19.10 10.76 23.72
N VAL A 349 18.36 10.31 24.72
CA VAL A 349 18.87 9.75 25.97
C VAL A 349 18.42 8.31 26.04
N ASP A 350 19.39 7.40 25.99
CA ASP A 350 19.15 5.99 26.22
C ASP A 350 19.57 5.68 27.67
N ASP A 351 18.63 5.24 28.50
CA ASP A 351 18.87 4.94 29.90
C ASP A 351 18.20 3.63 30.31
N GLY A 352 18.61 3.08 31.44
CA GLY A 352 18.25 1.73 31.83
C GLY A 352 19.10 0.66 31.14
N GLY A 353 19.26 -0.47 31.82
CA GLY A 353 20.17 -1.55 31.44
C GLY A 353 21.65 -1.35 31.86
N PRO A 354 22.52 -2.35 31.63
CA PRO A 354 22.24 -3.61 30.94
C PRO A 354 21.29 -4.49 31.75
N ALA A 355 20.15 -4.81 31.14
CA ALA A 355 19.17 -5.74 31.68
C ALA A 355 19.55 -7.15 31.27
N ARG A 356 19.42 -8.10 32.19
CA ARG A 356 19.54 -9.53 31.88
C ARG A 356 18.18 -10.19 32.08
N PRO A 357 17.63 -10.86 31.06
CA PRO A 357 16.44 -11.68 31.24
C PRO A 357 16.77 -12.80 32.23
N GLY A 358 15.86 -13.02 33.16
CA GLY A 358 15.86 -14.18 34.03
C GLY A 358 15.23 -15.37 33.33
N ASP A 359 15.56 -16.56 33.80
CA ASP A 359 15.05 -17.80 33.22
C ASP A 359 13.60 -18.07 33.66
N LEU A 360 12.80 -18.57 32.72
CA LEU A 360 11.62 -19.36 33.05
C LEU A 360 12.02 -20.82 33.28
N PRO A 361 11.33 -21.55 34.18
CA PRO A 361 11.45 -23.01 34.19
C PRO A 361 11.18 -23.59 32.80
N GLU A 362 11.92 -24.63 32.39
CA GLU A 362 11.84 -25.19 31.03
C GLU A 362 10.40 -25.52 30.59
N ARG A 363 9.61 -26.11 31.48
CA ARG A 363 8.19 -26.42 31.22
C ARG A 363 7.37 -25.16 30.93
N ALA A 364 7.64 -24.06 31.63
CA ALA A 364 6.94 -22.79 31.42
C ALA A 364 7.38 -22.12 30.10
N ALA A 365 8.66 -22.17 29.76
CA ALA A 365 9.16 -21.67 28.48
C ALA A 365 8.52 -22.44 27.30
N ARG A 366 8.48 -23.78 27.36
CA ARG A 366 7.80 -24.60 26.34
C ARG A 366 6.30 -24.30 26.27
N ALA A 367 5.63 -24.16 27.41
CA ALA A 367 4.20 -23.85 27.44
C ALA A 367 3.89 -22.45 26.87
N ALA A 368 4.78 -21.47 27.07
CA ALA A 368 4.59 -20.12 26.54
C ALA A 368 4.56 -20.09 25.00
N LEU A 369 5.35 -20.95 24.35
CA LEU A 369 5.44 -21.06 22.89
C LEU A 369 4.47 -22.09 22.29
N ALA A 370 3.79 -22.88 23.13
CA ALA A 370 2.91 -23.94 22.67
C ALA A 370 1.63 -23.38 22.01
N GLY A 371 1.17 -24.06 20.96
CA GLY A 371 -0.05 -23.71 20.24
C GLY A 371 0.08 -22.51 19.30
N ALA A 372 1.30 -22.01 19.08
CA ALA A 372 1.57 -21.00 18.08
C ALA A 372 1.50 -21.59 16.66
N ASP A 373 0.84 -20.89 15.75
CA ASP A 373 0.92 -21.17 14.32
C ASP A 373 2.30 -20.71 13.78
N VAL A 374 2.80 -19.58 14.29
CA VAL A 374 4.16 -19.06 14.05
C VAL A 374 4.74 -18.48 15.34
N VAL A 375 6.04 -18.74 15.57
CA VAL A 375 6.85 -18.02 16.57
C VAL A 375 7.69 -16.96 15.86
N LEU A 376 7.57 -15.70 16.27
CA LEU A 376 8.38 -14.59 15.77
C LEU A 376 9.38 -14.14 16.85
N VAL A 377 10.67 -14.28 16.57
CA VAL A 377 11.74 -13.73 17.41
C VAL A 377 12.04 -12.31 16.94
N SER A 378 11.92 -11.34 17.85
CA SER A 378 12.26 -9.94 17.61
C SER A 378 13.40 -9.54 18.55
N ASP A 379 14.63 -9.81 18.11
CA ASP A 379 15.84 -9.66 18.92
C ASP A 379 16.35 -8.21 18.87
N TYR A 380 16.66 -7.63 20.02
CA TYR A 380 17.18 -6.25 20.13
C TYR A 380 18.51 -6.20 20.89
N GLY A 381 19.15 -7.36 21.07
CA GLY A 381 20.44 -7.48 21.74
C GLY A 381 20.40 -7.17 23.23
N ALA A 382 19.29 -7.50 23.92
CA ALA A 382 19.22 -7.46 25.38
C ALA A 382 19.31 -8.85 26.05
N GLY A 383 19.46 -9.91 25.26
CA GLY A 383 19.90 -11.22 25.73
C GLY A 383 18.80 -12.26 25.90
N THR A 384 17.53 -11.95 25.57
CA THR A 384 16.40 -12.89 25.72
C THR A 384 16.61 -14.19 24.92
N THR A 385 17.36 -14.08 23.83
CA THR A 385 17.61 -15.14 22.86
C THR A 385 18.99 -15.78 23.00
N HIS A 386 19.81 -15.40 23.99
CA HIS A 386 21.22 -15.84 24.05
C HIS A 386 21.38 -17.29 24.54
N ALA A 387 20.72 -17.63 25.63
CA ALA A 387 20.87 -18.91 26.31
C ALA A 387 19.67 -19.20 27.22
N GLY A 388 19.64 -20.39 27.82
CA GLY A 388 18.65 -20.76 28.82
C GLY A 388 17.36 -21.33 28.24
N PRO A 389 16.33 -21.52 29.07
CA PRO A 389 15.17 -22.32 28.68
C PRO A 389 14.31 -21.71 27.56
N VAL A 390 14.34 -20.39 27.40
CA VAL A 390 13.68 -19.71 26.25
C VAL A 390 14.39 -20.06 24.95
N ARG A 391 15.73 -20.03 24.91
CA ARG A 391 16.53 -20.47 23.75
C ARG A 391 16.23 -21.92 23.37
N ASP A 392 16.16 -22.81 24.36
CA ASP A 392 15.87 -24.22 24.13
C ASP A 392 14.45 -24.43 23.59
N ALA A 393 13.48 -23.64 24.08
CA ALA A 393 12.11 -23.64 23.57
C ALA A 393 12.02 -23.12 22.13
N LEU A 394 12.78 -22.07 21.78
CA LEU A 394 12.89 -21.58 20.39
C LEU A 394 13.49 -22.63 19.46
N ALA A 395 14.56 -23.30 19.88
CA ALA A 395 15.17 -24.40 19.10
C ALA A 395 14.19 -25.56 18.91
N HIS A 396 13.35 -25.86 19.92
CA HIS A 396 12.28 -26.85 19.77
C HIS A 396 11.20 -26.39 18.78
N ALA A 397 10.73 -25.15 18.91
CA ALA A 397 9.71 -24.56 18.03
C ALA A 397 10.15 -24.55 16.55
N ALA A 398 11.41 -24.21 16.28
CA ALA A 398 11.99 -24.27 14.93
C ALA A 398 11.96 -25.67 14.29
N ARG A 399 12.03 -26.74 15.11
CA ARG A 399 11.98 -28.12 14.59
C ARG A 399 10.55 -28.64 14.38
N THR A 400 9.57 -28.12 15.12
CA THR A 400 8.21 -28.67 15.17
C THR A 400 7.17 -27.77 14.50
N GLY A 401 7.51 -26.53 14.18
CA GLY A 401 6.61 -25.56 13.58
C GLY A 401 7.37 -24.48 12.82
N THR A 402 6.70 -23.36 12.57
CA THR A 402 7.26 -22.25 11.80
C THR A 402 7.83 -21.20 12.73
N LEU A 403 9.12 -20.86 12.55
CA LEU A 403 9.80 -19.82 13.29
C LEU A 403 10.36 -18.76 12.34
N VAL A 404 10.06 -17.49 12.61
CA VAL A 404 10.64 -16.31 11.95
C VAL A 404 11.58 -15.62 12.94
N TRP A 405 12.74 -15.18 12.48
CA TRP A 405 13.74 -14.53 13.33
C TRP A 405 14.20 -13.20 12.74
N ASP A 406 13.93 -12.12 13.45
CA ASP A 406 14.47 -10.79 13.16
C ASP A 406 15.72 -10.57 14.03
N PRO A 407 16.94 -10.66 13.45
CA PRO A 407 18.17 -10.71 14.22
C PRO A 407 18.68 -9.31 14.56
N HIS A 408 19.60 -9.24 15.53
CA HIS A 408 20.32 -8.02 15.87
C HIS A 408 21.80 -8.35 16.12
N PRO A 409 22.78 -7.46 15.84
CA PRO A 409 24.22 -7.80 15.91
C PRO A 409 24.70 -8.18 17.32
N ARG A 410 24.03 -7.65 18.35
CA ARG A 410 24.23 -8.01 19.77
C ARG A 410 23.28 -9.12 20.28
N GLY A 411 22.46 -9.65 19.39
CA GLY A 411 21.47 -10.68 19.66
C GLY A 411 22.07 -12.08 19.72
N GLY A 412 21.21 -13.06 19.96
CA GLY A 412 21.58 -14.47 19.83
C GLY A 412 21.58 -14.86 18.35
N ALA A 413 22.49 -15.76 17.95
CA ALA A 413 22.44 -16.31 16.58
C ALA A 413 21.09 -17.00 16.34
N PRO A 414 20.50 -16.92 15.12
CA PRO A 414 19.32 -17.70 14.78
C PRO A 414 19.51 -19.18 15.09
N VAL A 415 18.44 -19.85 15.53
CA VAL A 415 18.51 -21.30 15.82
C VAL A 415 18.38 -22.11 14.53
N PRO A 416 19.10 -23.24 14.38
CA PRO A 416 18.93 -24.13 13.23
C PRO A 416 17.48 -24.57 13.07
N GLY A 417 17.04 -24.71 11.81
CA GLY A 417 15.66 -25.03 11.45
C GLY A 417 14.70 -23.83 11.46
N THR A 418 15.17 -22.61 11.77
CA THR A 418 14.36 -21.38 11.61
C THR A 418 13.85 -21.30 10.17
N ALA A 419 12.56 -21.04 9.98
CA ALA A 419 11.96 -21.04 8.64
C ALA A 419 12.41 -19.82 7.81
N LEU A 420 12.53 -18.65 8.45
CA LEU A 420 13.00 -17.43 7.80
C LEU A 420 13.73 -16.52 8.80
N VAL A 421 14.91 -16.00 8.42
CA VAL A 421 15.62 -14.94 9.13
C VAL A 421 15.57 -13.63 8.33
N THR A 422 15.31 -12.49 8.96
CA THR A 422 15.03 -11.21 8.26
C THR A 422 16.03 -10.07 8.55
N PRO A 423 17.36 -10.27 8.44
CA PRO A 423 18.31 -9.20 8.71
C PRO A 423 18.14 -8.03 7.73
N ASN A 424 18.41 -6.80 8.17
CA ASN A 424 18.75 -5.74 7.23
C ASN A 424 20.15 -5.95 6.65
N LEU A 425 20.50 -5.23 5.58
CA LEU A 425 21.79 -5.40 4.91
C LEU A 425 23.00 -5.21 5.84
N ALA A 426 22.95 -4.24 6.75
CA ALA A 426 24.06 -4.01 7.68
C ALA A 426 24.19 -5.19 8.66
N GLU A 427 23.07 -5.65 9.21
CA GLU A 427 23.03 -6.82 10.10
C GLU A 427 23.49 -8.11 9.40
N ALA A 428 23.15 -8.28 8.12
CA ALA A 428 23.58 -9.41 7.32
C ALA A 428 25.09 -9.39 7.07
N LEU A 429 25.67 -8.21 6.83
CA LEU A 429 27.11 -8.03 6.67
C LEU A 429 27.85 -8.29 7.98
N ASP A 430 27.37 -7.73 9.09
CA ASP A 430 27.93 -7.97 10.43
C ASP A 430 27.89 -9.47 10.78
N ALA A 431 26.78 -10.14 10.47
CA ALA A 431 26.63 -11.58 10.66
C ALA A 431 27.60 -12.39 9.80
N ALA A 432 27.78 -12.03 8.53
CA ALA A 432 28.70 -12.73 7.65
C ALA A 432 30.15 -12.59 8.11
N GLU A 433 30.56 -11.39 8.55
CA GLU A 433 31.87 -11.17 9.17
C GLU A 433 32.05 -12.05 10.41
N ALA A 434 31.06 -12.07 11.31
CA ALA A 434 31.13 -12.88 12.53
C ALA A 434 31.21 -14.39 12.26
N LEU A 435 30.65 -14.87 11.15
CA LEU A 435 30.67 -16.28 10.75
C LEU A 435 31.84 -16.64 9.84
N GLY A 436 32.64 -15.66 9.39
CA GLY A 436 33.70 -15.89 8.40
C GLY A 436 33.16 -16.30 7.03
N VAL A 437 31.97 -15.80 6.66
CA VAL A 437 31.34 -16.02 5.36
C VAL A 437 31.72 -14.89 4.42
N ASP A 438 32.21 -15.25 3.23
CA ASP A 438 32.51 -14.25 2.21
C ASP A 438 31.23 -13.50 1.80
N ALA A 439 31.28 -12.17 1.92
CA ALA A 439 30.17 -11.28 1.64
C ALA A 439 30.57 -10.20 0.64
N THR A 440 29.73 -10.01 -0.37
CA THR A 440 29.78 -8.88 -1.30
C THR A 440 28.59 -7.97 -1.04
N PRO A 441 28.78 -6.71 -0.58
CA PRO A 441 27.69 -5.77 -0.29
C PRO A 441 26.74 -5.51 -1.47
N ASP A 442 27.24 -5.65 -2.69
CA ASP A 442 26.50 -5.47 -3.94
C ASP A 442 25.73 -6.73 -4.37
N ASP A 443 25.87 -7.84 -3.65
CA ASP A 443 25.06 -9.05 -3.83
C ASP A 443 24.30 -9.47 -2.56
N PRO A 444 23.24 -8.74 -2.17
CA PRO A 444 22.41 -9.13 -1.02
C PRO A 444 21.75 -10.50 -1.16
N GLY A 445 21.48 -10.96 -2.39
CA GLY A 445 20.90 -12.27 -2.65
C GLY A 445 21.90 -13.41 -2.41
N GLY A 446 23.15 -13.24 -2.87
CA GLY A 446 24.23 -14.16 -2.53
C GLY A 446 24.53 -14.20 -1.04
N LEU A 447 24.55 -13.03 -0.39
CA LEU A 447 24.69 -12.91 1.06
C LEU A 447 23.60 -13.68 1.81
N ALA A 448 22.34 -13.51 1.40
CA ALA A 448 21.20 -14.25 1.96
C ALA A 448 21.41 -15.77 1.85
N ARG A 449 21.81 -16.27 0.67
CA ARG A 449 22.07 -17.70 0.45
C ARG A 449 23.19 -18.23 1.35
N SER A 450 24.31 -17.51 1.43
CA SER A 450 25.45 -17.93 2.25
C SER A 450 25.11 -17.94 3.74
N LEU A 451 24.35 -16.96 4.23
CA LEU A 451 23.86 -16.92 5.61
C LEU A 451 22.85 -18.04 5.89
N ALA A 452 21.97 -18.36 4.93
CA ALA A 452 21.03 -19.47 5.08
C ALA A 452 21.76 -20.80 5.31
N ALA A 453 22.84 -21.03 4.57
CA ALA A 453 23.69 -22.20 4.74
C ALA A 453 24.47 -22.16 6.08
N ALA A 454 25.07 -21.02 6.42
CA ALA A 454 25.89 -20.88 7.63
C ALA A 454 25.09 -21.04 8.94
N TRP A 455 23.83 -20.59 8.96
CA TRP A 455 22.95 -20.75 10.11
C TRP A 455 22.13 -22.04 10.13
N ASP A 456 22.16 -22.84 9.05
CA ASP A 456 21.31 -24.04 8.88
C ASP A 456 19.81 -23.70 9.03
N VAL A 457 19.36 -22.71 8.27
CA VAL A 457 17.98 -22.18 8.31
C VAL A 457 17.28 -22.34 6.95
N GLY A 458 15.95 -22.36 6.95
CA GLY A 458 15.14 -22.58 5.76
C GLY A 458 15.31 -21.51 4.69
N ALA A 459 15.41 -20.24 5.11
CA ALA A 459 15.71 -19.12 4.23
C ALA A 459 16.22 -17.91 5.02
N VAL A 460 16.92 -17.01 4.31
CA VAL A 460 17.25 -15.66 4.80
C VAL A 460 16.67 -14.64 3.83
N CYS A 461 16.05 -13.59 4.35
CA CYS A 461 15.60 -12.44 3.58
C CYS A 461 16.36 -11.19 4.03
N VAL A 462 17.28 -10.72 3.20
CA VAL A 462 18.02 -9.49 3.44
C VAL A 462 17.17 -8.30 2.99
N THR A 463 16.77 -7.46 3.93
CA THR A 463 16.07 -6.20 3.63
C THR A 463 17.09 -5.10 3.32
N ALA A 464 16.92 -4.38 2.21
CA ALA A 464 17.90 -3.44 1.67
C ALA A 464 17.31 -2.04 1.42
N GLY A 465 16.34 -1.62 2.24
CA GLY A 465 15.73 -0.30 2.16
C GLY A 465 14.97 -0.08 0.84
N ASP A 466 15.26 1.03 0.16
CA ASP A 466 14.67 1.38 -1.14
C ASP A 466 15.03 0.38 -2.25
N ARG A 467 16.14 -0.35 -2.11
CA ARG A 467 16.52 -1.42 -3.03
C ARG A 467 15.59 -2.62 -2.95
N GLY A 468 14.74 -2.76 -1.92
CA GLY A 468 13.81 -3.90 -1.78
C GLY A 468 14.31 -4.98 -0.83
N ALA A 469 13.89 -6.22 -1.06
CA ALA A 469 14.24 -7.37 -0.25
C ALA A 469 14.71 -8.55 -1.11
N PHE A 470 15.71 -9.29 -0.63
CA PHE A 470 16.32 -10.41 -1.32
C PHE A 470 16.19 -11.66 -0.46
N VAL A 471 15.41 -12.65 -0.89
CA VAL A 471 15.17 -13.89 -0.14
C VAL A 471 15.81 -15.08 -0.83
N ALA A 472 16.58 -15.87 -0.10
CA ALA A 472 17.23 -17.05 -0.63
C ALA A 472 17.20 -18.23 0.36
N ARG A 473 17.08 -19.44 -0.19
CA ARG A 473 17.40 -20.70 0.50
C ARG A 473 18.88 -21.02 0.30
N ALA A 474 19.45 -21.91 1.11
CA ALA A 474 20.86 -22.31 1.00
C ALA A 474 21.23 -22.88 -0.39
N ASP A 475 20.29 -23.58 -1.04
CA ASP A 475 20.44 -24.26 -2.33
C ASP A 475 19.66 -23.60 -3.48
N GLY A 476 18.93 -22.51 -3.21
CA GLY A 476 18.04 -21.84 -4.16
C GLY A 476 18.65 -20.59 -4.79
N GLU A 477 18.08 -20.19 -5.94
CA GLU A 477 18.33 -18.86 -6.49
C GLU A 477 17.66 -17.79 -5.60
N PRO A 478 18.31 -16.64 -5.39
CA PRO A 478 17.68 -15.53 -4.69
C PRO A 478 16.47 -15.01 -5.46
N ALA A 479 15.34 -14.86 -4.77
CA ALA A 479 14.20 -14.09 -5.26
C ALA A 479 14.32 -12.64 -4.80
N TYR A 480 14.00 -11.71 -5.70
CA TYR A 480 14.06 -10.27 -5.45
C TYR A 480 12.66 -9.66 -5.44
N VAL A 481 12.31 -9.00 -4.33
CA VAL A 481 11.05 -8.29 -4.18
C VAL A 481 11.34 -6.78 -4.14
N PRO A 482 10.93 -6.01 -5.16
CA PRO A 482 11.18 -4.57 -5.20
C PRO A 482 10.34 -3.84 -4.15
N ALA A 483 10.94 -2.84 -3.48
CA ALA A 483 10.19 -1.94 -2.60
C ALA A 483 9.53 -0.81 -3.40
N THR A 484 8.37 -0.36 -2.93
CA THR A 484 7.84 0.94 -3.34
C THR A 484 8.63 2.01 -2.60
N VAL A 485 9.32 2.89 -3.34
CA VAL A 485 10.08 4.00 -2.76
C VAL A 485 9.10 4.94 -2.07
N ALA A 486 9.24 5.08 -0.76
CA ALA A 486 8.39 5.92 0.07
C ALA A 486 9.24 6.93 0.83
N HIS A 487 8.76 8.17 0.92
CA HIS A 487 9.37 9.21 1.75
C HIS A 487 8.68 9.24 3.11
N GLY A 488 9.46 9.10 4.19
CA GLY A 488 8.93 9.08 5.55
C GLY A 488 9.94 8.57 6.57
N ASP A 489 9.48 8.32 7.80
CA ASP A 489 10.32 7.76 8.87
C ASP A 489 10.51 6.25 8.65
N PRO A 490 11.73 5.75 8.42
CA PRO A 490 11.99 4.32 8.28
C PRO A 490 11.95 3.56 9.61
N CYS A 491 11.85 4.25 10.75
CA CYS A 491 11.82 3.62 12.08
C CYS A 491 10.66 2.63 12.18
N GLY A 492 10.97 1.39 12.58
CA GLY A 492 10.00 0.30 12.71
C GLY A 492 9.61 -0.39 11.40
N ALA A 493 10.25 -0.05 10.26
CA ALA A 493 9.99 -0.75 9.00
C ALA A 493 10.40 -2.23 9.07
N GLY A 494 11.49 -2.56 9.78
CA GLY A 494 11.90 -3.94 10.06
C GLY A 494 10.87 -4.69 10.92
N ASP A 495 10.41 -4.08 12.02
CA ASP A 495 9.37 -4.66 12.88
C ASP A 495 8.07 -4.93 12.09
N ARG A 496 7.68 -3.99 11.21
CA ARG A 496 6.53 -4.14 10.33
C ARG A 496 6.73 -5.26 9.31
N PHE A 497 7.91 -5.35 8.71
CA PHE A 497 8.26 -6.41 7.78
C PHE A 497 8.18 -7.78 8.45
N ALA A 498 8.88 -7.97 9.57
CA ALA A 498 8.97 -9.23 10.29
C ALA A 498 7.60 -9.69 10.82
N SER A 499 6.81 -8.78 11.39
CA SER A 499 5.45 -9.07 11.85
C SER A 499 4.51 -9.46 10.70
N THR A 500 4.57 -8.75 9.56
CA THR A 500 3.72 -9.07 8.39
C THR A 500 4.06 -10.44 7.81
N VAL A 501 5.35 -10.75 7.64
CA VAL A 501 5.80 -12.06 7.17
C VAL A 501 5.35 -13.17 8.13
N ALA A 502 5.46 -12.96 9.45
CA ALA A 502 5.05 -13.95 10.43
C ALA A 502 3.54 -14.23 10.37
N VAL A 503 2.71 -13.19 10.25
CA VAL A 503 1.26 -13.33 10.12
C VAL A 503 0.88 -14.02 8.81
N ALA A 504 1.51 -13.68 7.68
CA ALA A 504 1.27 -14.32 6.39
C ALA A 504 1.62 -15.82 6.41
N LEU A 505 2.79 -16.18 6.97
CA LEU A 505 3.18 -17.58 7.15
C LEU A 505 2.22 -18.33 8.09
N ALA A 506 1.71 -17.67 9.14
CA ALA A 506 0.74 -18.27 10.05
C ALA A 506 -0.61 -18.56 9.37
N ARG A 507 -0.93 -17.84 8.30
CA ARG A 507 -2.10 -18.07 7.44
C ARG A 507 -1.87 -19.14 6.37
N GLY A 508 -0.68 -19.74 6.33
CA GLY A 508 -0.29 -20.75 5.36
C GLY A 508 0.16 -20.19 4.01
N GLU A 509 0.47 -18.90 3.92
CA GLU A 509 1.03 -18.33 2.69
C GLU A 509 2.43 -18.86 2.42
N GLY A 510 2.79 -18.96 1.14
CA GLY A 510 4.14 -19.34 0.72
C GLY A 510 5.18 -18.28 1.08
N LEU A 511 6.46 -18.68 1.17
CA LEU A 511 7.56 -17.80 1.57
C LEU A 511 7.67 -16.51 0.74
N VAL A 512 7.69 -16.64 -0.59
CA VAL A 512 7.84 -15.48 -1.49
C VAL A 512 6.60 -14.57 -1.43
N PRO A 513 5.35 -15.08 -1.52
CA PRO A 513 4.15 -14.26 -1.27
C PRO A 513 4.16 -13.52 0.07
N ALA A 514 4.57 -14.18 1.16
CA ALA A 514 4.68 -13.55 2.47
C ALA A 514 5.69 -12.39 2.48
N VAL A 515 6.84 -12.56 1.82
CA VAL A 515 7.85 -11.48 1.66
C VAL A 515 7.29 -10.33 0.79
N VAL A 516 6.56 -10.63 -0.27
CA VAL A 516 5.87 -9.60 -1.10
C VAL A 516 4.92 -8.77 -0.26
N ALA A 517 4.06 -9.43 0.54
CA ALA A 517 3.15 -8.75 1.46
C ALA A 517 3.90 -7.90 2.50
N ALA A 518 5.01 -8.40 3.04
CA ALA A 518 5.81 -7.68 4.02
C ALA A 518 6.54 -6.47 3.45
N VAL A 519 7.09 -6.54 2.22
CA VAL A 519 7.67 -5.38 1.55
C VAL A 519 6.61 -4.31 1.32
N ALA A 520 5.43 -4.69 0.81
CA ALA A 520 4.34 -3.74 0.59
C ALA A 520 3.89 -3.07 1.90
N SER A 521 3.71 -3.86 2.96
CA SER A 521 3.33 -3.40 4.30
C SER A 521 4.38 -2.47 4.92
N ALA A 522 5.67 -2.78 4.77
CA ALA A 522 6.77 -1.94 5.24
C ALA A 522 6.88 -0.63 4.45
N SER A 523 6.75 -0.66 3.12
CA SER A 523 6.71 0.55 2.28
C SER A 523 5.55 1.46 2.67
N ALA A 524 4.36 0.90 2.90
CA ALA A 524 3.20 1.64 3.36
C ALA A 524 3.40 2.24 4.76
N TRP A 525 4.06 1.52 5.66
CA TRP A 525 4.42 2.01 6.99
C TRP A 525 5.34 3.23 6.93
N VAL A 526 6.37 3.19 6.07
CA VAL A 526 7.25 4.34 5.87
C VAL A 526 6.47 5.52 5.30
N ALA A 527 5.64 5.31 4.28
CA ALA A 527 4.78 6.36 3.70
C ALA A 527 3.80 6.97 4.72
N ALA A 528 3.33 6.17 5.68
CA ALA A 528 2.47 6.59 6.77
C ALA A 528 3.18 7.41 7.87
N GLY A 529 4.50 7.64 7.75
CA GLY A 529 5.31 8.37 8.73
C GLY A 529 5.94 7.47 9.78
N GLY A 530 6.03 6.16 9.54
CA GLY A 530 6.73 5.19 10.37
C GLY A 530 6.22 5.09 11.81
N ALA A 531 7.13 4.75 12.73
CA ALA A 531 6.80 4.65 14.15
C ALA A 531 6.22 5.95 14.72
N GLU A 532 6.71 7.11 14.28
CA GLU A 532 6.16 8.41 14.70
C GLU A 532 4.72 8.64 14.20
N GLY A 533 4.43 8.26 12.96
CA GLY A 533 3.08 8.31 12.39
C GLY A 533 2.11 7.41 13.14
N TYR A 534 2.54 6.20 13.48
CA TYR A 534 1.76 5.25 14.29
C TYR A 534 1.46 5.79 15.70
N ARG A 535 2.49 6.28 16.41
CA ARG A 535 2.34 6.82 17.77
C ARG A 535 1.37 8.02 17.82
N ARG A 536 1.40 8.91 16.83
CA ARG A 536 0.48 10.06 16.76
C ARG A 536 -0.99 9.66 16.59
N ARG A 537 -1.27 8.57 15.87
CA ARG A 537 -2.64 8.05 15.70
C ARG A 537 -3.17 7.43 16.98
N ALA A 538 -2.30 6.73 17.72
CA ALA A 538 -2.68 6.06 18.97
C ALA A 538 -3.19 7.01 20.09
N ASP A 539 -2.77 8.28 20.10
CA ASP A 539 -3.15 9.27 21.12
C ASP A 539 -4.44 10.08 20.79
N SER A 540 -5.03 9.91 19.60
CA SER A 540 -6.31 10.55 19.27
C SER A 540 -7.49 9.62 19.64
N PRO A 541 -8.43 10.02 20.54
CA PRO A 541 -9.54 9.16 20.96
C PRO A 541 -10.47 8.68 19.83
N ALA A 542 -10.36 9.27 18.64
CA ALA A 542 -11.16 8.98 17.46
C ALA A 542 -10.57 7.90 16.54
N ASP A 543 -9.35 7.40 16.79
CA ASP A 543 -8.65 6.56 15.83
C ASP A 543 -8.06 5.30 16.48
N ARG A 544 -8.95 4.40 16.91
CA ARG A 544 -8.61 3.04 17.36
C ARG A 544 -9.33 2.01 16.51
N THR A 545 -8.86 1.79 15.28
CA THR A 545 -8.99 0.50 14.57
C THR A 545 -7.91 0.37 13.50
N PRO A 546 -7.22 -0.77 13.36
CA PRO A 546 -6.10 -0.95 12.42
C PRO A 546 -6.57 -1.42 11.04
N GLY A 547 -5.89 -0.94 9.99
CA GLY A 547 -5.87 -1.58 8.66
C GLY A 547 -6.58 -0.84 7.53
N ALA A 548 -5.84 -0.02 6.78
CA ALA A 548 -5.88 0.06 5.31
C ALA A 548 -4.82 1.09 4.87
N ALA A 549 -3.70 0.59 4.36
CA ALA A 549 -2.73 1.41 3.65
C ALA A 549 -3.42 1.99 2.40
N ARG A 550 -3.70 3.29 2.41
CA ARG A 550 -4.14 4.04 1.23
C ARG A 550 -2.95 4.20 0.29
N GLU A 551 -3.04 3.61 -0.90
CA GLU A 551 -2.15 3.95 -2.02
C GLU A 551 -2.35 5.43 -2.36
N HIS A 552 -1.37 6.26 -2.01
CA HIS A 552 -1.26 7.63 -2.51
C HIS A 552 -0.36 7.62 -3.74
N ALA A 553 -0.90 8.11 -4.86
CA ALA A 553 -0.14 8.40 -6.06
C ALA A 553 0.96 9.46 -5.77
N PRO A 554 2.12 9.38 -6.45
CA PRO A 554 3.26 10.24 -6.14
C PRO A 554 3.01 11.68 -6.60
N ASP A 555 3.11 12.61 -5.66
CA ASP A 555 3.14 14.04 -5.94
C ASP A 555 4.57 14.42 -6.41
N ARG A 556 4.70 14.84 -7.66
CA ARG A 556 5.96 15.25 -8.27
C ARG A 556 6.15 16.76 -8.10
N ALA A 557 6.97 17.16 -7.14
CA ALA A 557 7.71 18.43 -7.13
C ALA A 557 8.82 18.33 -6.05
N SER A 558 10.08 18.71 -6.24
CA SER A 558 10.84 19.31 -7.33
C SER A 558 12.32 19.20 -6.97
N GLY A 559 13.21 19.07 -7.96
CA GLY A 559 14.67 19.13 -7.75
C GLY A 559 15.46 18.18 -8.63
N ALA A 560 15.38 18.36 -9.95
CA ALA A 560 16.28 17.67 -10.89
C ALA A 560 17.72 18.19 -10.70
N PRO A 561 18.73 17.32 -10.48
CA PRO A 561 20.09 17.66 -10.84
C PRO A 561 20.19 17.58 -12.36
N THR A 562 20.62 18.65 -13.00
CA THR A 562 20.87 18.69 -14.46
C THR A 562 21.97 17.69 -14.85
N PRO A 563 21.71 16.73 -15.75
CA PRO A 563 22.76 16.10 -16.54
C PRO A 563 22.85 16.84 -17.88
N SER A 564 23.98 17.49 -18.07
CA SER A 564 24.47 17.85 -19.40
C SER A 564 24.69 16.56 -20.21
N GLY A 565 23.93 16.37 -21.29
CA GLY A 565 24.22 15.33 -22.29
C GLY A 565 23.14 15.27 -23.35
N ALA A 566 23.52 15.45 -24.61
CA ALA A 566 22.63 15.42 -25.76
C ALA A 566 21.81 14.12 -25.80
N ALA A 567 20.53 14.22 -26.16
CA ALA A 567 19.69 13.08 -26.51
C ALA A 567 20.41 12.25 -27.59
N GLN A 568 20.89 11.08 -27.23
CA GLN A 568 21.36 10.10 -28.19
C GLN A 568 20.15 9.29 -28.64
N ASP A 569 19.88 9.32 -29.95
CA ASP A 569 18.96 8.42 -30.63
C ASP A 569 19.33 6.97 -30.28
N VAL A 570 18.50 6.28 -29.49
CA VAL A 570 18.63 4.83 -29.30
C VAL A 570 18.10 4.16 -30.58
N PRO A 571 18.95 3.42 -31.34
CA PRO A 571 18.51 2.77 -32.56
C PRO A 571 17.42 1.72 -32.27
N PRO A 572 16.43 1.53 -33.16
CA PRO A 572 15.49 0.42 -33.07
C PRO A 572 16.27 -0.89 -33.30
N SER A 573 16.57 -1.62 -32.22
CA SER A 573 17.54 -2.75 -32.16
C SER A 573 18.98 -2.35 -32.49
N ASP A 574 19.93 -2.69 -31.63
CA ASP A 574 21.35 -2.43 -31.89
C ASP A 574 21.83 -3.44 -32.96
N PRO A 575 22.09 -3.01 -34.22
CA PRO A 575 22.37 -3.93 -35.32
C PRO A 575 23.71 -4.67 -35.17
N ASP A 576 24.55 -4.20 -34.26
CA ASP A 576 25.93 -4.66 -34.06
C ASP A 576 26.04 -5.87 -33.10
N GLY A 577 24.92 -6.37 -32.55
CA GLY A 577 24.85 -7.60 -31.75
C GLY A 577 25.27 -7.44 -30.27
N PRO A 578 25.21 -8.54 -29.48
CA PRO A 578 25.41 -8.49 -28.03
C PRO A 578 26.80 -7.99 -27.59
N GLU A 579 27.87 -8.23 -28.36
CA GLU A 579 29.22 -7.78 -28.03
C GLU A 579 29.38 -6.26 -28.10
N ALA A 580 28.77 -5.63 -29.10
CA ALA A 580 28.82 -4.18 -29.26
C ALA A 580 28.06 -3.48 -28.13
N VAL A 581 26.87 -4.00 -27.80
CA VAL A 581 26.10 -3.55 -26.62
C VAL A 581 26.94 -3.71 -25.35
N ALA A 582 27.53 -4.89 -25.15
CA ALA A 582 28.36 -5.15 -23.97
C ALA A 582 29.56 -4.21 -23.89
N ALA A 583 30.25 -3.94 -25.00
CA ALA A 583 31.39 -3.04 -25.04
C ALA A 583 30.98 -1.59 -24.71
N ARG A 584 29.85 -1.12 -25.26
CA ARG A 584 29.29 0.21 -24.99
C ARG A 584 28.91 0.38 -23.53
N LEU A 585 28.17 -0.57 -22.96
CA LEU A 585 27.72 -0.49 -21.57
C LEU A 585 28.88 -0.62 -20.58
N ARG A 586 29.86 -1.50 -20.85
CA ARG A 586 31.08 -1.58 -20.03
C ARG A 586 31.90 -0.29 -20.07
N ALA A 587 31.97 0.38 -21.23
CA ALA A 587 32.65 1.67 -21.35
C ALA A 587 31.92 2.78 -20.56
N ALA A 588 30.59 2.70 -20.43
CA ALA A 588 29.81 3.60 -19.59
C ALA A 588 29.98 3.33 -18.08
N GLY A 589 30.42 2.13 -17.71
CA GLY A 589 30.52 1.68 -16.32
C GLY A 589 29.15 1.40 -15.69
N GLY A 590 29.15 0.87 -14.47
CA GLY A 590 27.94 0.44 -13.77
C GLY A 590 27.58 -1.02 -14.01
N THR A 591 26.52 -1.47 -13.32
CA THR A 591 26.02 -2.84 -13.31
C THR A 591 25.12 -3.10 -14.52
N VAL A 592 25.48 -4.06 -15.35
CA VAL A 592 24.68 -4.50 -16.50
C VAL A 592 23.73 -5.60 -16.07
N VAL A 593 22.43 -5.32 -16.13
CA VAL A 593 21.36 -6.29 -15.91
C VAL A 593 20.88 -6.79 -17.26
N ALA A 594 20.66 -8.09 -17.39
CA ALA A 594 19.98 -8.67 -18.53
C ALA A 594 18.73 -9.43 -18.11
N THR A 595 17.71 -9.39 -18.95
CA THR A 595 16.51 -10.25 -18.84
C THR A 595 16.10 -10.70 -20.23
N GLY A 596 15.23 -11.70 -20.35
CA GLY A 596 14.84 -12.18 -21.67
C GLY A 596 13.55 -12.96 -21.76
N GLY A 597 12.97 -12.93 -22.96
CA GLY A 597 11.70 -13.58 -23.28
C GLY A 597 11.18 -13.21 -24.67
N CYS A 598 10.02 -13.76 -24.99
CA CYS A 598 9.41 -13.55 -26.31
C CYS A 598 8.71 -12.18 -26.44
N PHE A 599 8.18 -11.61 -25.36
CA PHE A 599 7.46 -10.32 -25.36
C PHE A 599 6.46 -10.15 -26.53
N ASP A 600 5.71 -11.21 -26.81
CA ASP A 600 4.91 -11.32 -28.03
C ASP A 600 3.77 -10.29 -28.08
N ILE A 601 2.98 -10.22 -26.99
CA ILE A 601 2.09 -9.09 -26.71
C ILE A 601 2.49 -8.56 -25.33
N LEU A 602 3.00 -7.33 -25.30
CA LEU A 602 3.39 -6.67 -24.07
C LEU A 602 2.14 -6.34 -23.23
N HIS A 603 2.27 -6.44 -21.91
CA HIS A 603 1.22 -6.09 -20.96
C HIS A 603 1.85 -5.60 -19.67
N ALA A 604 1.05 -5.04 -18.76
CA ALA A 604 1.51 -4.47 -17.49
C ALA A 604 2.45 -5.41 -16.70
N GLY A 605 2.18 -6.73 -16.66
CA GLY A 605 3.09 -7.69 -16.03
C GLY A 605 4.52 -7.72 -16.60
N HIS A 606 4.69 -7.60 -17.93
CA HIS A 606 6.02 -7.48 -18.53
C HIS A 606 6.70 -6.16 -18.16
N VAL A 607 5.94 -5.05 -18.16
CA VAL A 607 6.48 -3.73 -17.78
C VAL A 607 6.97 -3.75 -16.33
N ALA A 608 6.16 -4.26 -15.39
CA ALA A 608 6.54 -4.40 -13.99
C ALA A 608 7.79 -5.30 -13.81
N THR A 609 7.91 -6.38 -14.59
CA THR A 609 9.09 -7.26 -14.55
C THR A 609 10.34 -6.54 -15.07
N LEU A 610 10.21 -5.75 -16.14
CA LEU A 610 11.31 -4.96 -16.70
C LEU A 610 11.75 -3.85 -15.74
N GLU A 611 10.81 -3.14 -15.12
CA GLU A 611 11.10 -2.12 -14.11
C GLU A 611 11.77 -2.73 -12.86
N ALA A 612 11.32 -3.92 -12.42
CA ALA A 612 11.96 -4.63 -11.33
C ALA A 612 13.39 -5.08 -11.69
N ALA A 613 13.60 -5.59 -12.91
CA ALA A 613 14.93 -5.94 -13.41
C ALA A 613 15.86 -4.71 -13.47
N ALA A 614 15.36 -3.58 -13.96
CA ALA A 614 16.14 -2.34 -14.05
C ALA A 614 16.63 -1.85 -12.69
N ARG A 615 15.94 -2.16 -11.58
CA ARG A 615 16.38 -1.77 -10.22
C ARG A 615 17.56 -2.59 -9.68
N LEU A 616 17.95 -3.66 -10.35
CA LEU A 616 19.07 -4.51 -9.94
C LEU A 616 20.43 -3.99 -10.40
N GLY A 617 20.47 -2.92 -11.20
CA GLY A 617 21.70 -2.32 -11.73
C GLY A 617 21.44 -1.01 -12.47
N ASP A 618 22.41 -0.61 -13.29
CA ASP A 618 22.41 0.70 -13.96
C ASP A 618 21.90 0.63 -15.40
N HIS A 619 22.14 -0.50 -16.09
CA HIS A 619 21.79 -0.69 -17.50
C HIS A 619 21.00 -1.99 -17.70
N LEU A 620 19.72 -1.90 -18.10
CA LEU A 620 18.92 -3.07 -18.45
C LEU A 620 19.02 -3.41 -19.95
N VAL A 621 19.45 -4.63 -20.25
CA VAL A 621 19.47 -5.21 -21.60
C VAL A 621 18.38 -6.27 -21.72
N VAL A 622 17.50 -6.14 -22.71
CA VAL A 622 16.46 -7.14 -22.98
C VAL A 622 16.90 -8.05 -24.12
N LEU A 623 17.08 -9.34 -23.80
CA LEU A 623 17.28 -10.42 -24.76
C LEU A 623 15.93 -10.87 -25.32
N LEU A 624 15.63 -10.43 -26.54
CA LEU A 624 14.37 -10.69 -27.23
C LEU A 624 14.50 -11.91 -28.16
N ASN A 625 13.64 -12.91 -28.00
CA ASN A 625 13.56 -14.01 -28.98
C ASN A 625 13.12 -13.49 -30.36
N GLY A 626 13.87 -13.81 -31.40
CA GLY A 626 13.53 -13.54 -32.80
C GLY A 626 12.31 -14.32 -33.29
N ASP A 627 11.79 -13.96 -34.46
CA ASP A 627 10.56 -14.55 -35.00
C ASP A 627 10.72 -16.05 -35.28
N ALA A 628 11.91 -16.49 -35.71
CA ALA A 628 12.19 -17.91 -35.92
C ALA A 628 12.22 -18.69 -34.60
N SER A 629 12.86 -18.12 -33.56
CA SER A 629 12.89 -18.68 -32.20
C SER A 629 11.48 -18.84 -31.63
N VAL A 630 10.66 -17.78 -31.70
CA VAL A 630 9.28 -17.82 -31.17
C VAL A 630 8.41 -18.83 -31.92
N ARG A 631 8.56 -18.96 -33.25
CA ARG A 631 7.83 -19.97 -34.04
C ARG A 631 8.14 -21.39 -33.59
N ARG A 632 9.40 -21.69 -33.26
CA ARG A 632 9.80 -23.02 -32.77
C ARG A 632 9.31 -23.28 -31.35
N LEU A 633 9.38 -22.27 -30.48
CA LEU A 633 8.98 -22.40 -29.07
C LEU A 633 7.45 -22.43 -28.86
N LYS A 634 6.69 -21.65 -29.64
CA LYS A 634 5.25 -21.41 -29.41
C LYS A 634 4.35 -21.81 -30.57
N GLY A 635 4.91 -22.31 -31.68
CA GLY A 635 4.18 -22.79 -32.85
C GLY A 635 4.13 -21.80 -34.02
N PRO A 636 3.71 -22.26 -35.21
CA PRO A 636 3.88 -21.53 -36.48
C PRO A 636 3.05 -20.24 -36.59
N GLN A 637 2.02 -20.09 -35.77
CA GLN A 637 1.14 -18.91 -35.72
C GLN A 637 1.63 -17.82 -34.75
N ARG A 638 2.82 -18.00 -34.16
CA ARG A 638 3.46 -17.07 -33.22
C ARG A 638 4.85 -16.70 -33.75
N PRO A 639 5.34 -15.47 -33.58
CA PRO A 639 4.72 -14.39 -32.84
C PRO A 639 3.60 -13.68 -33.60
N VAL A 640 2.72 -12.98 -32.87
CA VAL A 640 1.66 -12.15 -33.46
C VAL A 640 2.22 -10.79 -33.90
N VAL A 641 3.16 -10.24 -33.14
CA VAL A 641 3.88 -9.01 -33.45
C VAL A 641 5.30 -9.36 -33.87
N GLY A 642 5.74 -8.88 -35.04
CA GLY A 642 7.07 -9.17 -35.58
C GLY A 642 8.20 -8.62 -34.69
N GLN A 643 9.40 -9.21 -34.80
CA GLN A 643 10.53 -8.86 -33.93
C GLN A 643 10.95 -7.40 -33.99
N ALA A 644 10.83 -6.74 -35.16
CA ALA A 644 11.19 -5.33 -35.32
C ALA A 644 10.29 -4.42 -34.48
N ASP A 645 8.97 -4.66 -34.51
CA ASP A 645 8.00 -3.90 -33.72
C ASP A 645 8.16 -4.18 -32.22
N ARG A 646 8.32 -5.45 -31.84
CA ARG A 646 8.58 -5.84 -30.44
C ARG A 646 9.84 -5.16 -29.89
N ALA A 647 10.94 -5.17 -30.66
CA ALA A 647 12.18 -4.53 -30.27
C ALA A 647 12.03 -3.02 -30.12
N ARG A 648 11.30 -2.36 -31.04
CA ARG A 648 11.08 -0.90 -30.96
C ARG A 648 10.22 -0.50 -29.77
N VAL A 649 9.18 -1.27 -29.45
CA VAL A 649 8.34 -1.01 -28.26
C VAL A 649 9.16 -1.16 -26.97
N LEU A 650 9.98 -2.22 -26.87
CA LEU A 650 10.82 -2.45 -25.71
C LEU A 650 11.90 -1.36 -25.54
N ALA A 651 12.54 -0.95 -26.64
CA ALA A 651 13.56 0.11 -26.62
C ALA A 651 13.00 1.51 -26.30
N ALA A 652 11.68 1.70 -26.40
CA ALA A 652 11.02 2.95 -26.04
C ALA A 652 10.65 3.04 -24.56
N LEU A 653 10.84 1.96 -23.78
CA LEU A 653 10.64 1.99 -22.34
C LEU A 653 11.85 2.64 -21.67
N ASP A 654 11.61 3.67 -20.84
CA ASP A 654 12.66 4.44 -20.15
C ASP A 654 13.63 3.56 -19.34
N CYS A 655 13.16 2.40 -18.86
CA CYS A 655 13.96 1.48 -18.07
C CYS A 655 14.86 0.53 -18.89
N VAL A 656 14.79 0.55 -20.23
CA VAL A 656 15.54 -0.37 -21.12
C VAL A 656 16.67 0.37 -21.83
N ALA A 657 17.92 0.00 -21.52
CA ALA A 657 19.12 0.60 -22.11
C ALA A 657 19.45 0.03 -23.50
N ALA A 658 19.12 -1.24 -23.77
CA ALA A 658 19.32 -1.88 -25.06
C ALA A 658 18.41 -3.10 -25.25
N VAL A 659 18.11 -3.43 -26.51
CA VAL A 659 17.42 -4.66 -26.91
C VAL A 659 18.32 -5.45 -27.85
N VAL A 660 18.57 -6.72 -27.53
CA VAL A 660 19.34 -7.66 -28.35
C VAL A 660 18.42 -8.77 -28.82
N VAL A 661 18.30 -8.94 -30.13
CA VAL A 661 17.50 -10.02 -30.73
C VAL A 661 18.38 -11.24 -30.98
N PHE A 662 17.90 -12.42 -30.61
CA PHE A 662 18.59 -13.70 -30.85
C PHE A 662 17.62 -14.76 -31.39
N ASP A 663 18.09 -15.60 -32.29
CA ASP A 663 17.26 -16.57 -33.01
C ASP A 663 17.41 -18.01 -32.48
N GLU A 664 18.30 -18.25 -31.52
CA GLU A 664 18.49 -19.53 -30.85
C GLU A 664 17.29 -19.91 -29.97
N ASP A 665 17.17 -21.20 -29.62
CA ASP A 665 16.10 -21.69 -28.75
C ASP A 665 16.34 -21.35 -27.26
N ASP A 666 17.59 -21.08 -26.91
CA ASP A 666 18.01 -20.74 -25.55
C ASP A 666 18.93 -19.52 -25.53
N PRO A 667 18.92 -18.71 -24.45
CA PRO A 667 19.65 -17.46 -24.40
C PRO A 667 21.15 -17.63 -24.07
N ARG A 668 21.67 -18.85 -23.88
CA ARG A 668 23.03 -19.05 -23.31
C ARG A 668 24.12 -18.46 -24.22
N ALA A 669 23.99 -18.61 -25.53
CA ALA A 669 24.95 -18.02 -26.47
C ALA A 669 24.96 -16.48 -26.41
N ALA A 670 23.77 -15.86 -26.31
CA ALA A 670 23.65 -14.42 -26.14
C ALA A 670 24.22 -13.95 -24.79
N LEU A 671 23.97 -14.70 -23.72
CA LEU A 671 24.50 -14.42 -22.38
C LEU A 671 26.03 -14.57 -22.30
N ASP A 672 26.61 -15.55 -22.99
CA ASP A 672 28.07 -15.75 -23.02
C ASP A 672 28.82 -14.60 -23.72
N ARG A 673 28.14 -13.96 -24.69
CA ARG A 673 28.64 -12.79 -25.43
C ARG A 673 28.39 -11.50 -24.64
N LEU A 674 27.19 -11.33 -24.10
CA LEU A 674 26.80 -10.14 -23.33
C LEU A 674 27.54 -10.05 -21.99
N ARG A 675 27.70 -11.18 -21.29
CA ARG A 675 28.24 -11.35 -19.92
C ARG A 675 27.71 -10.27 -18.97
N PRO A 676 26.40 -10.32 -18.65
CA PRO A 676 25.79 -9.39 -17.70
C PRO A 676 26.26 -9.67 -16.27
N ASP A 677 26.28 -8.64 -15.44
CA ASP A 677 26.54 -8.76 -14.00
C ASP A 677 25.33 -9.42 -13.30
N VAL A 678 24.11 -9.18 -13.79
CA VAL A 678 22.88 -9.76 -13.25
C VAL A 678 22.01 -10.33 -14.37
N TRP A 679 21.56 -11.58 -14.22
CA TRP A 679 20.50 -12.18 -15.04
C TRP A 679 19.20 -12.25 -14.25
N ALA A 680 18.21 -11.46 -14.65
CA ALA A 680 16.90 -11.37 -14.03
C ALA A 680 15.87 -12.19 -14.81
N LYS A 681 15.18 -13.12 -14.13
CA LYS A 681 14.16 -13.99 -14.75
C LYS A 681 12.82 -13.88 -14.02
N GLY A 682 11.74 -13.59 -14.73
CA GLY A 682 10.39 -13.60 -14.15
C GLY A 682 9.72 -14.98 -14.17
N GLY A 683 9.09 -15.40 -13.07
CA GLY A 683 8.23 -16.58 -13.00
C GLY A 683 8.35 -17.43 -11.73
N ASP A 684 7.46 -18.43 -11.61
CA ASP A 684 7.40 -19.43 -10.52
C ASP A 684 8.45 -20.55 -10.67
N TYR A 685 9.73 -20.19 -10.73
CA TYR A 685 10.82 -21.18 -10.77
C TYR A 685 11.18 -21.60 -9.35
N THR A 686 10.27 -22.28 -8.67
CA THR A 686 10.51 -22.79 -7.31
C THR A 686 11.21 -24.16 -7.28
N GLU A 687 11.42 -24.85 -8.41
CA GLU A 687 11.84 -26.26 -8.38
C GLU A 687 12.93 -26.67 -9.40
N GLY A 688 13.72 -25.75 -9.95
CA GLY A 688 14.87 -26.13 -10.78
C GLY A 688 15.90 -25.02 -10.98
N THR A 689 17.17 -25.40 -11.10
CA THR A 689 18.24 -24.50 -11.55
C THR A 689 17.95 -24.06 -12.98
N LEU A 690 17.94 -22.74 -13.22
CA LEU A 690 17.82 -22.20 -14.57
C LEU A 690 19.01 -22.73 -15.41
N PRO A 691 18.77 -23.40 -16.57
CA PRO A 691 19.85 -23.99 -17.38
C PRO A 691 20.92 -22.96 -17.79
N GLU A 692 20.52 -21.70 -17.95
CA GLU A 692 21.40 -20.58 -18.27
C GLU A 692 22.19 -20.01 -17.08
N ALA A 693 21.86 -20.41 -15.84
CA ALA A 693 22.51 -19.88 -14.64
C ALA A 693 24.02 -20.23 -14.59
N GLU A 694 24.42 -21.40 -15.07
CA GLU A 694 25.83 -21.79 -15.13
C GLU A 694 26.62 -20.86 -16.07
N THR A 695 26.04 -20.49 -17.21
CA THR A 695 26.67 -19.57 -18.17
C THR A 695 26.95 -18.21 -17.54
N VAL A 696 25.97 -17.66 -16.80
CA VAL A 696 26.10 -16.34 -16.15
C VAL A 696 27.16 -16.40 -15.04
N ARG A 697 27.12 -17.43 -14.19
CA ARG A 697 28.07 -17.61 -13.08
C ARG A 697 29.52 -17.78 -13.55
N ARG A 698 29.74 -18.47 -14.67
CA ARG A 698 31.09 -18.65 -15.24
C ARG A 698 31.80 -17.34 -15.53
N HIS A 699 31.04 -16.28 -15.82
CA HIS A 699 31.55 -14.93 -16.05
C HIS A 699 31.53 -14.03 -14.81
N GLY A 700 31.23 -14.59 -13.64
CA GLY A 700 31.12 -13.85 -12.38
C GLY A 700 29.78 -13.12 -12.18
N GLY A 701 28.82 -13.30 -13.10
CA GLY A 701 27.48 -12.74 -12.96
C GLY A 701 26.60 -13.53 -11.98
N ARG A 702 25.56 -12.90 -11.48
CA ARG A 702 24.57 -13.50 -10.56
C ARG A 702 23.20 -13.64 -11.20
N VAL A 703 22.40 -14.57 -10.68
CA VAL A 703 21.04 -14.84 -11.14
C VAL A 703 20.04 -14.42 -10.07
N VAL A 704 18.97 -13.75 -10.49
CA VAL A 704 17.92 -13.26 -9.60
C VAL A 704 16.56 -13.61 -10.20
N VAL A 705 15.68 -14.19 -9.38
CA VAL A 705 14.30 -14.49 -9.77
C VAL A 705 13.39 -13.33 -9.36
N LEU A 706 12.57 -12.86 -10.29
CA LEU A 706 11.56 -11.83 -10.05
C LEU A 706 10.21 -12.52 -9.79
N PRO A 707 9.45 -12.09 -8.77
CA PRO A 707 8.16 -12.67 -8.45
C PRO A 707 7.21 -12.54 -9.64
N TYR A 708 6.38 -13.57 -9.85
CA TYR A 708 5.38 -13.55 -10.90
C TYR A 708 4.29 -12.52 -10.57
N VAL A 709 3.95 -11.66 -11.54
CA VAL A 709 2.84 -10.70 -11.42
C VAL A 709 1.59 -11.37 -12.01
N ASP A 710 0.62 -11.64 -11.15
CA ASP A 710 -0.51 -12.51 -11.46
C ASP A 710 -1.48 -11.95 -12.53
N GLY A 711 -2.15 -12.86 -13.25
CA GLY A 711 -3.40 -12.56 -13.98
C GLY A 711 -3.34 -12.10 -15.45
N ARG A 712 -2.18 -12.04 -16.11
CA ARG A 712 -2.09 -11.64 -17.54
C ARG A 712 -0.99 -12.42 -18.26
N SER A 713 -1.34 -13.49 -18.99
CA SER A 713 -0.44 -14.13 -19.96
C SER A 713 -0.85 -13.79 -21.39
N THR A 714 0.09 -13.62 -22.32
CA THR A 714 -0.22 -13.42 -23.74
C THR A 714 -1.15 -14.51 -24.27
N THR A 715 -0.99 -15.75 -23.80
CA THR A 715 -1.86 -16.89 -24.15
C THR A 715 -3.30 -16.63 -23.70
N SER A 716 -3.51 -16.22 -22.43
CA SER A 716 -4.85 -15.90 -21.92
C SER A 716 -5.52 -14.70 -22.61
N ILE A 717 -4.73 -13.76 -23.12
CA ILE A 717 -5.22 -12.59 -23.89
C ILE A 717 -5.67 -13.06 -25.28
N LEU A 718 -4.91 -13.94 -25.91
CA LEU A 718 -5.26 -14.50 -27.22
C LEU A 718 -6.45 -15.45 -27.18
N GLU A 719 -6.54 -16.30 -26.15
CA GLU A 719 -7.66 -17.22 -25.94
C GLU A 719 -8.97 -16.44 -25.75
N ARG A 720 -8.94 -15.34 -24.97
CA ARG A 720 -10.07 -14.40 -24.81
C ARG A 720 -10.45 -13.68 -26.11
N SER A 721 -9.54 -13.55 -27.07
CA SER A 721 -9.79 -12.90 -28.36
C SER A 721 -10.46 -13.80 -29.42
N GLY A 722 -10.70 -15.08 -29.11
CA GLY A 722 -11.45 -16.02 -29.95
C GLY A 722 -10.71 -16.51 -31.22
N ARG A 723 -9.45 -16.11 -31.43
CA ARG A 723 -8.68 -16.47 -32.65
C ARG A 723 -7.98 -17.83 -32.60
N PHE A 724 -8.01 -18.52 -31.45
CA PHE A 724 -7.38 -19.82 -31.26
C PHE A 724 -8.27 -20.72 -30.40
N ALA A 725 -9.41 -21.17 -30.94
CA ALA A 725 -10.09 -22.35 -30.43
C ALA A 725 -9.48 -23.59 -31.10
N PRO A 726 -9.04 -24.62 -30.36
CA PRO A 726 -8.63 -25.87 -30.96
C PRO A 726 -9.89 -26.61 -31.46
N GLY A 727 -9.98 -26.79 -32.78
CA GLY A 727 -10.91 -27.73 -33.42
C GLY A 727 -12.29 -27.18 -33.76
N VAL A 728 -12.40 -26.52 -34.91
CA VAL A 728 -13.65 -26.55 -35.70
C VAL A 728 -13.26 -27.07 -37.10
N PRO A 729 -13.89 -28.15 -37.61
CA PRO A 729 -13.56 -28.68 -38.92
C PRO A 729 -13.92 -27.65 -39.99
N THR A 730 -13.00 -27.42 -40.92
CA THR A 730 -13.25 -26.75 -42.20
C THR A 730 -14.45 -27.39 -42.88
N LEU A 731 -15.53 -26.61 -43.07
CA LEU A 731 -16.62 -26.99 -43.95
C LEU A 731 -16.08 -27.10 -45.37
N THR A 732 -16.11 -28.33 -45.88
CA THR A 732 -15.83 -28.70 -47.25
C THR A 732 -16.76 -27.98 -48.22
N GLU A 733 -16.18 -27.54 -49.33
CA GLU A 733 -16.90 -27.17 -50.55
C GLU A 733 -17.87 -28.28 -50.96
N GLU A 734 -19.14 -27.95 -51.16
CA GLU A 734 -20.01 -28.70 -52.06
C GLU A 734 -20.78 -27.75 -53.00
N THR A 735 -20.47 -27.99 -54.27
CA THR A 735 -21.03 -27.62 -55.56
C THR A 735 -22.55 -27.38 -55.62
N THR A 736 -22.95 -26.34 -56.36
CA THR A 736 -24.02 -26.24 -57.41
C THR A 736 -24.44 -24.76 -57.51
N ALA A 737 -24.41 -24.04 -58.63
CA ALA A 737 -24.46 -24.37 -60.05
C ALA A 737 -23.60 -23.41 -60.90
#